data_AF-A0A8P4KAW8-F1
#
_entry.id   AF-A0A8P4KAW8-F1
#
_cell.length_a   1.000
_cell.length_b   1.000
_cell.length_c   1.000
_cell.angle_alpha   90.00
_cell.angle_beta   90.00
_cell.angle_gamma   90.00
#
_symmetry.space_group_name_H-M   'P 1'
#
loop_
_entity.id
_entity.type
_entity.pdbx_description
1 polymer ?
#
loop_
_entity_poly.entity_id
_entity_poly.type
_entity_poly.pdbx_seq_one_letter_code
_entity_poly.pdbx_strand_id
1 'polypeptide(L)'
;MDVFVHNKLTEWGLSEWIERFKAERITKKSLYCLDNEDIANLIPAMGPRAIFKEQLKLLKKAQNPTTQRTVDSSAQCKQEHKGPGDSPKVWPSTSGTSDKGKIKLQPSGRQSPTIKRRRDTTPGSFTGERIKKESLYCVRNQGITNLIPKKDPTAIFKKQLQLIPKAQNPTTQRTVDSSAQCKQEHKGPGDSPKVWLSTSGTSDKGKIKLQPSGRQSPTIKRRRDTTPGSFTGERIKKESLYCVRNQGITNLIPKKDPTAIFKKQLQLIPKAQNPTTQGTVDSSAQVWPSTSGTSDKGKRKLEPSESPTSKRRRDTTPGSFTEEIILSDVKEIMKRVRERIPNQGNQKLNKFLKDKIGELETDKRETVGVFGKTGAGKSSLINAVIGEKNLLPSGRVSACTSVMIKVEANLHSPMYEADIEFITKEEWKDELLSLHSFLEENAAQENEDDDDYRDFVEKLSALYGEEWKNKSPENLMDYKYFKEIPEFYISSKKRLKCKSAKELSAEFVRYTRSDSTDGEDKDLKSWYWPLVKCVTIRVPNNDLLKHVTLVDLPGNGDRNKSRDKMWKEVVGNCSTVWIVTDINRAAAEKEPWEILKSACSLMGNGGQCQQIHFICTKSDVIEDSDDLSAADVRALILKENSKAKDKVREEFSKLNKIKTYFSDESFQVFTVSSKEFLKKKRLNADDTEIPKLQSFLQNLNDSHSKTLNYVSGAYGILSLIQGASCREVASGKPEVCTDLEEHMRKELDKVRKPMEEAYEAFEKCLSQGVEQSKLSCESVVESVLYPSGVSGGGFHRILKCVVLNNGTYKPKSGTVKQINLNVDLASYLTDSIDEEFRKTFPNERKNGPLNGVINTFSLETERLIEKYKDVELQLIFFKTEEEKIRTILNQIIRERKKKIYSSLMTTIEKAMQECYKKAAIFTGPGSLKNMRDTIEKHVHDSKNIMFQQAKDKMLNQLRWLKEDILEKLETTMQKSINHSLKTDGDSILDVTVELEEVKKHYNELMGPDEETLT
;
A
#
# COMPACT_ATOMS: atom_id res chain seq x y z
N MET A 1 -26.60 23.61 -11.87
CA MET A 1 -25.34 23.95 -11.18
C MET A 1 -25.67 24.44 -9.78
N ASP A 2 -24.73 24.35 -8.85
CA ASP A 2 -24.84 24.90 -7.49
C ASP A 2 -24.40 26.39 -7.46
N VAL A 3 -25.10 27.23 -6.69
CA VAL A 3 -24.77 28.66 -6.52
C VAL A 3 -23.35 28.85 -5.98
N PHE A 4 -22.86 27.92 -5.15
CA PHE A 4 -21.48 27.92 -4.68
C PHE A 4 -20.48 27.73 -5.82
N VAL A 5 -20.78 26.87 -6.80
CA VAL A 5 -19.92 26.63 -7.97
C VAL A 5 -19.94 27.85 -8.91
N HIS A 6 -21.11 28.47 -9.09
CA HIS A 6 -21.26 29.71 -9.85
C HIS A 6 -20.33 30.80 -9.29
N ASN A 7 -20.49 31.10 -8.01
CA ASN A 7 -19.77 32.20 -7.38
C ASN A 7 -18.25 31.94 -7.32
N LYS A 8 -17.81 30.67 -7.17
CA LYS A 8 -16.38 30.34 -7.25
C LYS A 8 -15.80 30.45 -8.66
N LEU A 9 -16.54 30.08 -9.71
CA LEU A 9 -16.08 30.33 -11.09
C LEU A 9 -15.97 31.84 -11.38
N THR A 10 -16.90 32.66 -10.89
CA THR A 10 -16.80 34.13 -11.00
C THR A 10 -15.62 34.69 -10.20
N GLU A 11 -15.44 34.26 -8.95
CA GLU A 11 -14.34 34.67 -8.06
C GLU A 11 -12.95 34.34 -8.64
N TRP A 12 -12.84 33.23 -9.39
CA TRP A 12 -11.59 32.78 -10.00
C TRP A 12 -11.32 33.38 -11.39
N GLY A 13 -12.18 34.29 -11.88
CA GLY A 13 -12.04 34.88 -13.22
C GLY A 13 -12.41 33.93 -14.37
N LEU A 14 -13.20 32.88 -14.08
CA LEU A 14 -13.53 31.78 -15.00
C LEU A 14 -15.01 31.79 -15.42
N SER A 15 -15.65 32.97 -15.42
CA SER A 15 -17.07 33.14 -15.70
C SER A 15 -17.51 32.56 -17.06
N GLU A 16 -16.64 32.57 -18.07
CA GLU A 16 -16.90 31.99 -19.40
C GLU A 16 -17.23 30.48 -19.35
N TRP A 17 -16.74 29.78 -18.33
CA TRP A 17 -16.92 28.33 -18.18
C TRP A 17 -18.19 27.95 -17.40
N ILE A 18 -18.93 28.93 -16.86
CA ILE A 18 -20.13 28.71 -16.02
C ILE A 18 -21.20 27.87 -16.75
N GLU A 19 -21.51 28.18 -18.02
CA GLU A 19 -22.53 27.42 -18.75
C GLU A 19 -22.09 25.98 -19.04
N ARG A 20 -20.78 25.70 -19.17
CA ARG A 20 -20.23 24.34 -19.34
C ARG A 20 -20.31 23.54 -18.04
N PHE A 21 -19.93 24.12 -16.91
CA PHE A 21 -20.12 23.50 -15.58
C PHE A 21 -21.60 23.32 -15.22
N LYS A 22 -22.49 24.15 -15.77
CA LYS A 22 -23.95 24.06 -15.62
C LYS A 22 -24.56 22.96 -16.49
N ALA A 23 -24.08 22.79 -17.72
CA ALA A 23 -24.43 21.68 -18.61
C ALA A 23 -24.02 20.33 -18.01
N GLU A 24 -22.78 20.19 -17.53
CA GLU A 24 -22.26 19.02 -16.81
C GLU A 24 -22.81 18.88 -15.37
N ARG A 25 -23.81 19.70 -15.01
CA ARG A 25 -24.55 19.67 -13.73
C ARG A 25 -23.67 19.72 -12.47
N ILE A 26 -22.49 20.36 -12.53
CA ILE A 26 -21.53 20.39 -11.42
C ILE A 26 -22.16 21.03 -10.17
N THR A 27 -21.93 20.39 -9.03
CA THR A 27 -22.44 20.76 -7.70
C THR A 27 -21.29 21.06 -6.75
N LYS A 28 -21.54 21.69 -5.59
CA LYS A 28 -20.49 21.88 -4.58
C LYS A 28 -19.81 20.56 -4.20
N LYS A 29 -20.54 19.44 -4.12
CA LYS A 29 -19.95 18.11 -3.82
C LYS A 29 -19.08 17.60 -4.97
N SER A 30 -19.61 17.54 -6.20
CA SER A 30 -18.84 17.02 -7.34
C SER A 30 -17.64 17.90 -7.70
N LEU A 31 -17.68 19.22 -7.44
CA LEU A 31 -16.53 20.12 -7.58
C LEU A 31 -15.29 19.64 -6.80
N TYR A 32 -15.47 19.14 -5.57
CA TYR A 32 -14.36 18.59 -4.78
C TYR A 32 -13.91 17.20 -5.25
N CYS A 33 -14.76 16.46 -5.98
CA CYS A 33 -14.42 15.16 -6.54
C CYS A 33 -13.68 15.25 -7.87
N LEU A 34 -13.77 16.36 -8.62
CA LEU A 34 -13.14 16.53 -9.93
C LEU A 34 -11.65 16.18 -9.91
N ASP A 35 -11.24 15.35 -10.88
CA ASP A 35 -9.85 14.96 -11.12
C ASP A 35 -9.20 15.73 -12.28
N ASN A 36 -7.97 15.37 -12.65
CA ASN A 36 -7.22 16.07 -13.70
C ASN A 36 -7.80 15.90 -15.12
N GLU A 37 -8.56 14.82 -15.36
CA GLU A 37 -9.19 14.44 -16.63
C GLU A 37 -10.56 15.13 -16.74
N ASP A 38 -11.36 15.09 -15.67
CA ASP A 38 -12.60 15.88 -15.56
C ASP A 38 -12.35 17.37 -15.82
N ILE A 39 -11.32 17.93 -15.18
CA ILE A 39 -10.96 19.35 -15.30
C ILE A 39 -10.46 19.70 -16.70
N ALA A 40 -9.80 18.77 -17.39
CA ALA A 40 -9.39 18.97 -18.78
C ALA A 40 -10.60 18.96 -19.74
N ASN A 41 -11.60 18.12 -19.46
CA ASN A 41 -12.85 18.06 -20.21
C ASN A 41 -13.77 19.26 -19.94
N LEU A 42 -13.79 19.77 -18.71
CA LEU A 42 -14.54 20.97 -18.32
C LEU A 42 -13.87 22.27 -18.83
N ILE A 43 -12.54 22.33 -18.83
CA ILE A 43 -11.76 23.50 -19.27
C ILE A 43 -10.61 23.03 -20.19
N PRO A 44 -10.82 22.96 -21.52
CA PRO A 44 -9.78 22.54 -22.47
C PRO A 44 -8.62 23.53 -22.59
N ALA A 45 -8.88 24.83 -22.40
CA ALA A 45 -7.88 25.90 -22.55
C ALA A 45 -6.85 25.90 -21.40
N MET A 46 -5.54 25.85 -21.74
CA MET A 46 -4.47 25.60 -20.77
C MET A 46 -4.37 26.63 -19.63
N GLY A 47 -4.40 27.93 -19.94
CA GLY A 47 -4.32 29.00 -18.92
C GLY A 47 -5.47 28.96 -17.92
N PRO A 48 -6.74 29.08 -18.38
CA PRO A 48 -7.92 28.94 -17.52
C PRO A 48 -7.94 27.62 -16.72
N ARG A 49 -7.46 26.52 -17.32
CA ARG A 49 -7.33 25.21 -16.65
C ARG A 49 -6.31 25.23 -15.50
N ALA A 50 -5.16 25.88 -15.67
CA ALA A 50 -4.15 26.00 -14.63
C ALA A 50 -4.69 26.79 -13.42
N ILE A 51 -5.32 27.94 -13.69
CA ILE A 51 -5.99 28.77 -12.67
C ILE A 51 -7.03 27.95 -11.89
N PHE A 52 -7.90 27.22 -12.60
CA PHE A 52 -8.90 26.37 -11.96
C PHE A 52 -8.28 25.27 -11.08
N LYS A 53 -7.22 24.60 -11.55
CA LYS A 53 -6.54 23.54 -10.79
C LYS A 53 -5.90 24.08 -9.51
N GLU A 54 -5.25 25.25 -9.56
CA GLU A 54 -4.66 25.88 -8.38
C GLU A 54 -5.73 26.35 -7.39
N GLN A 55 -6.76 27.05 -7.87
CA GLN A 55 -7.84 27.55 -7.02
C GLN A 55 -8.66 26.42 -6.39
N LEU A 56 -8.94 25.34 -7.13
CA LEU A 56 -9.59 24.15 -6.56
C LEU A 56 -8.69 23.41 -5.55
N LYS A 57 -7.37 23.42 -5.74
CA LYS A 57 -6.40 22.88 -4.76
C LYS A 57 -6.38 23.71 -3.47
N LEU A 58 -6.48 25.03 -3.56
CA LEU A 58 -6.65 25.92 -2.41
C LEU A 58 -8.00 25.70 -1.72
N LEU A 59 -9.09 25.57 -2.48
CA LEU A 59 -10.43 25.29 -1.95
C LEU A 59 -10.51 23.94 -1.24
N LYS A 60 -9.86 22.89 -1.79
CA LYS A 60 -9.72 21.57 -1.15
C LYS A 60 -8.93 21.65 0.17
N LYS A 61 -7.88 22.47 0.25
CA LYS A 61 -7.18 22.76 1.53
C LYS A 61 -8.07 23.46 2.54
N ALA A 62 -8.84 24.45 2.11
CA ALA A 62 -9.69 25.27 3.00
C ALA A 62 -10.82 24.49 3.70
N GLN A 63 -11.18 23.28 3.25
CA GLN A 63 -12.12 22.40 3.96
C GLN A 63 -11.52 21.69 5.18
N ASN A 64 -10.18 21.60 5.29
CA ASN A 64 -9.47 20.94 6.40
C ASN A 64 -8.60 21.95 7.18
N PRO A 65 -9.19 22.93 7.89
CA PRO A 65 -8.42 23.96 8.59
C PRO A 65 -7.84 23.47 9.92
N THR A 66 -6.55 23.14 9.94
CA THR A 66 -5.74 23.30 11.16
C THR A 66 -5.60 24.80 11.46
N THR A 67 -5.64 25.17 12.73
CA THR A 67 -5.95 26.53 13.20
C THR A 67 -4.91 27.60 12.86
N GLN A 68 -5.34 28.69 12.21
CA GLN A 68 -4.99 30.09 12.55
C GLN A 68 -5.96 31.09 11.87
N ARG A 69 -5.94 32.36 12.26
CA ARG A 69 -7.05 33.33 12.06
C ARG A 69 -6.52 34.72 11.66
N THR A 70 -7.32 35.47 10.86
CA THR A 70 -7.36 36.96 10.73
C THR A 70 -6.09 37.66 10.16
N VAL A 71 -6.12 38.81 9.46
CA VAL A 71 -7.23 39.77 9.13
C VAL A 71 -6.89 40.61 7.86
N ASP A 72 -7.92 41.05 7.12
CA ASP A 72 -8.06 42.24 6.22
C ASP A 72 -7.00 42.65 5.15
N SER A 73 -7.28 43.58 4.19
CA SER A 73 -8.49 43.86 3.36
C SER A 73 -8.16 44.87 2.22
N SER A 74 -9.07 45.03 1.24
CA SER A 74 -9.16 46.18 0.28
C SER A 74 -8.02 46.36 -0.77
N ALA A 75 -8.15 47.12 -1.87
CA ALA A 75 -9.28 47.43 -2.79
C ALA A 75 -8.75 48.17 -4.06
N GLN A 76 -9.61 48.41 -5.07
CA GLN A 76 -9.45 49.40 -6.17
C GLN A 76 -8.34 49.15 -7.25
N CYS A 77 -8.42 49.65 -8.50
CA CYS A 77 -9.56 49.96 -9.40
C CYS A 77 -9.06 50.23 -10.85
N LYS A 78 -9.94 50.11 -11.87
CA LYS A 78 -9.85 50.74 -13.23
C LYS A 78 -8.71 50.24 -14.18
N GLN A 79 -8.76 50.38 -15.52
CA GLN A 79 -9.82 50.87 -16.43
C GLN A 79 -9.77 50.19 -17.84
N GLU A 80 -10.76 50.55 -18.68
CA GLU A 80 -10.89 50.46 -20.17
C GLU A 80 -9.60 50.26 -21.02
N HIS A 81 -9.58 49.71 -22.25
CA HIS A 81 -10.55 49.65 -23.39
C HIS A 81 -10.03 48.61 -24.46
N LYS A 82 -10.56 48.31 -25.67
CA LYS A 82 -11.73 48.65 -26.53
C LYS A 82 -11.94 47.52 -27.61
N GLY A 83 -12.81 47.72 -28.61
CA GLY A 83 -12.88 47.01 -29.92
C GLY A 83 -13.10 48.02 -31.07
N PRO A 84 -13.66 47.69 -32.27
CA PRO A 84 -14.23 46.40 -32.74
C PRO A 84 -13.94 46.03 -34.25
N GLY A 85 -14.61 44.99 -34.77
CA GLY A 85 -14.93 44.79 -36.20
C GLY A 85 -13.97 43.91 -37.04
N ASP A 86 -14.40 43.22 -38.11
CA ASP A 86 -15.77 42.83 -38.52
C ASP A 86 -15.72 41.60 -39.49
N SER A 87 -16.87 40.98 -39.82
CA SER A 87 -17.01 39.82 -40.76
C SER A 87 -17.66 40.26 -42.10
N PRO A 88 -17.72 39.44 -43.20
CA PRO A 88 -18.77 38.40 -43.31
C PRO A 88 -18.64 37.23 -44.37
N LYS A 89 -19.36 36.11 -44.13
CA LYS A 89 -20.06 35.21 -45.13
C LYS A 89 -19.20 34.39 -46.15
N VAL A 90 -19.63 33.28 -46.79
CA VAL A 90 -20.90 32.50 -46.84
C VAL A 90 -20.65 30.98 -47.13
N TRP A 91 -21.67 30.09 -47.05
CA TRP A 91 -21.65 28.61 -47.30
C TRP A 91 -22.28 28.24 -48.70
N PRO A 92 -22.86 27.04 -49.08
CA PRO A 92 -22.94 25.66 -48.50
C PRO A 92 -22.92 24.38 -49.43
N SER A 93 -22.76 23.19 -48.81
CA SER A 93 -23.49 21.88 -49.01
C SER A 93 -23.50 20.94 -50.28
N THR A 94 -23.00 19.69 -50.06
CA THR A 94 -23.64 18.33 -50.28
C THR A 94 -23.74 17.55 -51.64
N SER A 95 -23.79 16.19 -51.54
CA SER A 95 -24.04 15.10 -52.55
C SER A 95 -22.87 14.76 -53.53
N GLY A 96 -22.76 13.62 -54.26
CA GLY A 96 -23.46 12.29 -54.31
C GLY A 96 -23.50 11.66 -55.74
N THR A 97 -23.59 10.35 -56.07
CA THR A 97 -23.39 9.02 -55.39
C THR A 97 -23.42 7.84 -56.42
N SER A 98 -22.62 6.75 -56.25
CA SER A 98 -22.63 5.43 -57.00
C SER A 98 -22.23 5.45 -58.52
N ASP A 99 -21.90 4.37 -59.26
CA ASP A 99 -22.21 2.91 -59.13
C ASP A 99 -21.29 1.94 -60.00
N LYS A 100 -21.27 0.63 -59.64
CA LYS A 100 -20.94 -0.67 -60.36
C LYS A 100 -19.79 -0.90 -61.38
N GLY A 101 -19.20 -2.11 -61.26
CA GLY A 101 -18.51 -2.91 -62.32
C GLY A 101 -18.37 -4.41 -61.93
N LYS A 102 -18.30 -5.36 -62.89
CA LYS A 102 -18.24 -6.85 -62.64
C LYS A 102 -17.35 -7.61 -63.64
N ILE A 103 -16.63 -8.65 -63.17
CA ILE A 103 -16.17 -9.84 -63.94
C ILE A 103 -16.33 -11.11 -63.06
N LYS A 104 -16.40 -12.32 -63.66
CA LYS A 104 -16.71 -13.62 -63.01
C LYS A 104 -15.98 -14.77 -63.72
N LEU A 105 -15.38 -15.74 -62.99
CA LEU A 105 -14.98 -17.07 -63.50
C LEU A 105 -14.74 -18.11 -62.36
N GLN A 106 -14.72 -19.40 -62.73
CA GLN A 106 -14.62 -20.62 -61.88
C GLN A 106 -14.41 -21.85 -62.83
N PRO A 107 -14.20 -23.11 -62.38
CA PRO A 107 -13.62 -23.62 -61.12
C PRO A 107 -12.63 -24.83 -61.31
N SER A 108 -11.92 -25.25 -60.24
CA SER A 108 -11.39 -26.62 -60.04
C SER A 108 -11.01 -26.84 -58.56
N GLY A 109 -10.89 -28.07 -58.00
CA GLY A 109 -11.38 -29.37 -58.47
C GLY A 109 -10.62 -30.57 -57.86
N ARG A 110 -11.29 -31.40 -57.01
CA ARG A 110 -10.82 -32.71 -56.45
C ARG A 110 -9.63 -32.63 -55.44
N GLN A 111 -9.33 -33.62 -54.59
CA GLN A 111 -10.08 -34.78 -54.04
C GLN A 111 -9.49 -35.21 -52.67
N SER A 112 -10.26 -35.92 -51.84
CA SER A 112 -9.75 -36.66 -50.67
C SER A 112 -9.06 -37.97 -51.08
N PRO A 113 -8.29 -38.59 -50.16
CA PRO A 113 -8.49 -40.03 -49.95
C PRO A 113 -8.61 -40.43 -48.47
N THR A 114 -9.27 -41.58 -48.25
CA THR A 114 -9.36 -42.25 -46.94
C THR A 114 -9.02 -43.73 -47.15
N ILE A 115 -8.15 -44.30 -46.32
CA ILE A 115 -7.79 -45.73 -46.36
C ILE A 115 -8.01 -46.37 -44.98
N LYS A 116 -8.34 -47.67 -44.94
CA LYS A 116 -8.83 -48.40 -43.76
C LYS A 116 -7.95 -49.60 -43.37
N ARG A 117 -7.77 -49.78 -42.05
CA ARG A 117 -7.68 -51.06 -41.30
C ARG A 117 -6.64 -52.13 -41.71
N ARG A 118 -5.76 -52.49 -40.76
CA ARG A 118 -5.67 -53.78 -40.01
C ARG A 118 -4.56 -53.61 -38.94
N ARG A 119 -4.73 -54.00 -37.67
CA ARG A 119 -4.83 -55.33 -37.01
C ARG A 119 -3.50 -56.10 -36.90
N ASP A 120 -3.17 -56.76 -35.78
CA ASP A 120 -3.83 -56.77 -34.44
C ASP A 120 -3.09 -55.86 -33.42
N THR A 121 -2.40 -56.22 -32.32
CA THR A 121 -2.08 -57.50 -31.63
C THR A 121 -1.78 -57.22 -30.13
N THR A 122 -1.56 -58.23 -29.28
CA THR A 122 -1.39 -58.16 -27.79
C THR A 122 -0.73 -59.49 -27.30
N PRO A 123 -0.49 -59.80 -25.98
CA PRO A 123 -0.78 -59.10 -24.72
C PRO A 123 0.37 -59.06 -23.66
N GLY A 124 0.09 -58.43 -22.50
CA GLY A 124 0.69 -58.72 -21.18
C GLY A 124 0.13 -57.75 -20.10
N SER A 125 -0.79 -58.11 -19.19
CA SER A 125 -0.73 -59.06 -18.04
C SER A 125 0.04 -58.50 -16.82
N PHE A 126 -0.40 -58.60 -15.56
CA PHE A 126 -1.73 -58.90 -14.95
C PHE A 126 -1.67 -58.45 -13.46
N THR A 127 -2.67 -57.78 -12.88
CA THR A 127 -3.58 -58.19 -11.76
C THR A 127 -4.08 -56.88 -11.11
N GLY A 128 -5.33 -56.68 -10.67
CA GLY A 128 -6.03 -57.28 -9.52
C GLY A 128 -6.38 -56.13 -8.55
N GLU A 129 -7.54 -56.01 -7.90
CA GLU A 129 -8.74 -56.86 -7.84
C GLU A 129 -10.05 -56.04 -7.89
N ARG A 130 -11.19 -56.72 -7.94
CA ARG A 130 -12.54 -56.14 -7.74
C ARG A 130 -13.07 -56.51 -6.37
N ILE A 131 -13.80 -55.59 -5.73
CA ILE A 131 -14.92 -55.97 -4.85
C ILE A 131 -16.18 -55.25 -5.32
N LYS A 132 -17.20 -56.03 -5.71
CA LYS A 132 -18.61 -55.63 -5.68
C LYS A 132 -19.25 -56.30 -4.46
N LYS A 133 -20.18 -55.62 -3.80
CA LYS A 133 -21.30 -56.29 -3.11
C LYS A 133 -22.55 -55.42 -3.19
N GLU A 134 -23.68 -56.05 -2.93
CA GLU A 134 -25.00 -55.66 -3.43
C GLU A 134 -26.06 -55.99 -2.37
N SER A 135 -27.23 -55.36 -2.50
CA SER A 135 -28.52 -55.82 -1.94
C SER A 135 -28.83 -55.70 -0.44
N LEU A 136 -29.82 -54.83 -0.17
CA LEU A 136 -31.04 -55.05 0.64
C LEU A 136 -30.96 -55.53 2.11
N TYR A 137 -31.63 -54.76 2.98
CA TYR A 137 -32.71 -55.30 3.84
C TYR A 137 -33.87 -54.30 3.92
N CYS A 138 -35.12 -54.78 4.03
CA CYS A 138 -36.31 -53.93 4.09
C CYS A 138 -37.50 -54.64 4.76
N VAL A 139 -38.06 -54.04 5.82
CA VAL A 139 -39.28 -54.44 6.54
C VAL A 139 -39.91 -53.11 7.04
N ARG A 140 -41.06 -52.63 6.52
CA ARG A 140 -42.47 -52.97 6.82
C ARG A 140 -42.85 -52.79 8.31
N ASN A 141 -44.02 -52.26 8.69
CA ASN A 141 -45.29 -52.05 7.96
C ASN A 141 -46.13 -50.86 8.51
N GLN A 142 -46.96 -50.24 7.65
CA GLN A 142 -48.39 -49.83 7.80
C GLN A 142 -48.94 -49.28 9.16
N GLY A 143 -49.87 -48.32 9.24
CA GLY A 143 -50.69 -47.51 8.30
C GLY A 143 -51.23 -46.25 9.02
N ILE A 144 -52.23 -45.45 8.62
CA ILE A 144 -53.35 -45.58 7.65
C ILE A 144 -53.62 -44.22 6.95
N THR A 145 -54.30 -44.28 5.80
CA THR A 145 -54.69 -43.19 4.87
C THR A 145 -55.66 -42.14 5.43
N ASN A 146 -55.57 -40.86 5.00
CA ASN A 146 -56.47 -40.30 3.95
C ASN A 146 -56.30 -38.79 3.62
N LEU A 147 -56.83 -38.42 2.44
CA LEU A 147 -57.10 -37.10 1.86
C LEU A 147 -56.01 -36.43 0.98
N ILE A 148 -56.28 -36.45 -0.33
CA ILE A 148 -55.69 -35.63 -1.39
C ILE A 148 -56.85 -34.84 -2.04
N PRO A 149 -56.67 -33.54 -2.34
CA PRO A 149 -56.97 -33.10 -3.71
C PRO A 149 -55.77 -32.41 -4.37
N LYS A 150 -55.45 -32.80 -5.61
CA LYS A 150 -54.52 -32.06 -6.47
C LYS A 150 -55.17 -30.73 -6.89
N LYS A 151 -54.41 -29.63 -6.93
CA LYS A 151 -54.66 -28.50 -7.84
C LYS A 151 -53.36 -27.86 -8.34
N ASP A 152 -53.48 -27.24 -9.52
CA ASP A 152 -52.40 -26.78 -10.39
C ASP A 152 -51.97 -25.33 -10.07
N PRO A 153 -50.71 -24.92 -10.32
CA PRO A 153 -50.16 -23.67 -9.78
C PRO A 153 -50.39 -22.46 -10.69
N THR A 154 -51.63 -21.96 -10.79
CA THR A 154 -51.91 -20.66 -11.46
C THR A 154 -53.18 -19.97 -10.96
N ALA A 155 -53.13 -19.21 -9.84
CA ALA A 155 -54.11 -18.16 -9.48
C ALA A 155 -53.82 -17.36 -8.17
N ILE A 156 -52.63 -16.76 -7.97
CA ILE A 156 -52.45 -15.70 -6.95
C ILE A 156 -51.81 -14.45 -7.57
N PHE A 157 -52.60 -13.74 -8.36
CA PHE A 157 -52.38 -12.35 -8.75
C PHE A 157 -53.76 -11.64 -8.71
N LYS A 158 -53.80 -10.38 -8.27
CA LYS A 158 -55.02 -9.55 -8.05
C LYS A 158 -55.86 -9.82 -6.77
N LYS A 159 -55.27 -9.58 -5.59
CA LYS A 159 -55.92 -8.94 -4.42
C LYS A 159 -54.80 -8.54 -3.42
N GLN A 160 -54.75 -7.36 -2.82
CA GLN A 160 -55.61 -6.17 -2.90
C GLN A 160 -54.75 -4.91 -3.18
N LEU A 161 -55.28 -3.96 -3.97
CA LEU A 161 -54.70 -2.63 -4.13
C LEU A 161 -55.82 -1.64 -4.49
N GLN A 162 -56.44 -1.01 -3.48
CA GLN A 162 -57.33 0.17 -3.63
C GLN A 162 -57.80 0.69 -2.25
N LEU A 163 -57.36 1.89 -1.86
CA LEU A 163 -58.04 2.78 -0.89
C LEU A 163 -57.62 4.25 -1.11
N ILE A 164 -57.87 4.80 -2.30
CA ILE A 164 -57.92 6.27 -2.55
C ILE A 164 -59.02 6.56 -3.60
N PRO A 165 -60.04 7.40 -3.30
CA PRO A 165 -60.95 7.97 -4.31
C PRO A 165 -60.25 9.05 -5.17
N LYS A 166 -60.39 9.09 -6.51
CA LYS A 166 -61.48 9.77 -7.26
C LYS A 166 -61.78 11.20 -6.72
N ALA A 167 -61.71 12.30 -7.47
CA ALA A 167 -61.35 12.57 -8.89
C ALA A 167 -60.92 14.08 -9.02
N GLN A 168 -60.81 14.81 -10.14
CA GLN A 168 -61.17 14.61 -11.56
C GLN A 168 -60.39 15.57 -12.51
N ASN A 169 -60.61 15.44 -13.83
CA ASN A 169 -60.21 16.34 -14.94
C ASN A 169 -61.19 17.55 -15.09
N PRO A 170 -60.97 18.60 -15.95
CA PRO A 170 -60.13 18.62 -17.18
C PRO A 170 -59.35 19.93 -17.54
N THR A 171 -58.72 19.91 -18.72
CA THR A 171 -58.41 21.03 -19.66
C THR A 171 -57.21 21.97 -19.44
N THR A 172 -56.15 21.71 -20.20
CA THR A 172 -55.54 22.62 -21.21
C THR A 172 -55.65 24.15 -21.02
N GLN A 173 -54.53 24.85 -20.81
CA GLN A 173 -53.97 25.80 -21.80
C GLN A 173 -52.59 26.40 -21.46
N ARG A 174 -52.01 27.01 -22.51
CA ARG A 174 -50.75 27.75 -22.68
C ARG A 174 -50.45 28.88 -21.67
N THR A 175 -49.16 29.29 -21.66
CA THR A 175 -48.65 30.71 -21.55
C THR A 175 -48.86 31.45 -20.20
N VAL A 176 -48.11 32.49 -19.78
CA VAL A 176 -46.81 33.10 -20.17
C VAL A 176 -46.28 34.00 -19.02
N ASP A 177 -44.98 34.29 -19.02
CA ASP A 177 -44.25 35.41 -18.37
C ASP A 177 -44.64 36.00 -17.00
N SER A 178 -43.56 36.17 -16.19
CA SER A 178 -43.27 37.38 -15.40
C SER A 178 -44.19 37.67 -14.19
N SER A 179 -43.87 38.61 -13.30
CA SER A 179 -42.60 39.07 -12.71
C SER A 179 -42.96 40.01 -11.54
N ALA A 180 -42.00 40.78 -11.04
CA ALA A 180 -42.20 41.90 -10.12
C ALA A 180 -42.71 41.56 -8.70
N GLN A 181 -42.44 42.35 -7.67
CA GLN A 181 -41.22 43.07 -7.26
C GLN A 181 -41.59 43.81 -5.97
N CYS A 182 -40.62 44.00 -5.06
CA CYS A 182 -40.66 45.09 -4.07
C CYS A 182 -41.79 45.00 -2.98
N LYS A 183 -41.67 45.63 -1.80
CA LYS A 183 -40.52 46.32 -1.18
C LYS A 183 -40.63 46.28 0.37
N GLN A 184 -39.51 46.66 1.00
CA GLN A 184 -39.34 47.44 2.25
C GLN A 184 -40.62 47.79 3.07
N GLU A 185 -40.59 47.81 4.41
CA GLU A 185 -39.80 48.81 5.18
C GLU A 185 -39.39 48.41 6.62
N HIS A 186 -38.70 49.35 7.29
CA HIS A 186 -38.02 49.22 8.58
C HIS A 186 -38.93 49.41 9.81
N LYS A 187 -38.51 48.84 10.97
CA LYS A 187 -38.00 49.62 12.14
C LYS A 187 -37.60 48.71 13.32
N GLY A 188 -36.56 49.12 14.05
CA GLY A 188 -36.33 48.77 15.47
C GLY A 188 -36.67 49.98 16.36
N PRO A 189 -36.06 50.18 17.55
CA PRO A 189 -35.05 49.39 18.27
C PRO A 189 -35.53 49.03 19.71
N GLY A 190 -34.62 48.77 20.68
CA GLY A 190 -34.97 48.93 22.11
C GLY A 190 -34.32 48.02 23.17
N ASP A 191 -32.99 48.12 23.35
CA ASP A 191 -32.27 48.06 24.65
C ASP A 191 -32.39 46.87 25.65
N SER A 192 -31.48 46.93 26.64
CA SER A 192 -31.27 46.00 27.77
C SER A 192 -31.33 46.85 29.08
N PRO A 193 -30.69 46.55 30.24
CA PRO A 193 -30.02 45.33 30.76
C PRO A 193 -30.33 44.99 32.25
N LYS A 194 -29.75 43.90 32.78
CA LYS A 194 -28.91 43.82 34.03
C LYS A 194 -28.86 42.41 34.66
N VAL A 195 -27.98 42.27 35.66
CA VAL A 195 -27.47 41.06 36.33
C VAL A 195 -27.88 41.08 37.82
N TRP A 196 -27.87 39.94 38.54
CA TRP A 196 -27.27 39.77 39.90
C TRP A 196 -27.35 38.30 40.40
N LEU A 197 -26.76 38.00 41.57
CA LEU A 197 -26.28 36.67 41.98
C LEU A 197 -27.15 35.88 42.99
N SER A 198 -27.01 34.55 42.94
CA SER A 198 -26.92 33.55 44.04
C SER A 198 -27.83 33.61 45.28
N THR A 199 -28.33 32.44 45.69
CA THR A 199 -28.42 32.06 47.13
C THR A 199 -28.47 30.53 47.30
N SER A 200 -28.33 30.03 48.53
CA SER A 200 -28.17 28.61 48.85
C SER A 200 -28.84 28.22 50.18
N GLY A 201 -29.27 26.96 50.34
CA GLY A 201 -29.31 26.30 51.66
C GLY A 201 -30.51 25.38 51.96
N THR A 202 -30.18 24.21 52.54
CA THR A 202 -30.90 23.52 53.65
C THR A 202 -32.37 23.06 53.51
N SER A 203 -32.88 22.04 54.20
CA SER A 203 -32.32 20.80 54.80
C SER A 203 -33.48 19.92 55.33
N ASP A 204 -33.17 18.71 55.83
CA ASP A 204 -34.02 17.87 56.72
C ASP A 204 -35.30 17.22 56.14
N LYS A 205 -35.89 16.17 56.73
CA LYS A 205 -35.42 14.94 57.45
C LYS A 205 -36.68 14.07 57.70
N GLY A 206 -36.61 12.73 57.59
CA GLY A 206 -37.73 11.84 57.97
C GLY A 206 -37.28 10.39 58.20
N LYS A 207 -37.70 9.73 59.30
CA LYS A 207 -37.06 8.46 59.77
C LYS A 207 -37.88 7.65 60.80
N ILE A 208 -38.53 6.54 60.40
CA ILE A 208 -39.16 5.49 61.25
C ILE A 208 -38.99 4.14 60.47
N LYS A 209 -38.33 3.05 60.93
CA LYS A 209 -38.70 1.96 61.89
C LYS A 209 -40.00 1.20 61.51
N LEU A 210 -40.19 -0.13 61.67
CA LEU A 210 -39.34 -1.27 62.14
C LEU A 210 -39.84 -2.64 61.55
N GLN A 211 -39.24 -3.78 61.95
CA GLN A 211 -39.48 -5.20 61.53
C GLN A 211 -40.62 -5.90 62.36
N PRO A 212 -40.89 -7.26 62.39
CA PRO A 212 -40.17 -8.46 61.85
C PRO A 212 -40.98 -9.74 61.40
N SER A 213 -40.26 -10.88 61.24
CA SER A 213 -40.68 -12.32 61.10
C SER A 213 -40.89 -12.90 59.67
N GLY A 214 -40.62 -14.20 59.37
CA GLY A 214 -39.80 -15.23 60.06
C GLY A 214 -40.01 -16.71 59.64
N ARG A 215 -38.93 -17.54 59.57
CA ARG A 215 -38.87 -19.05 59.46
C ARG A 215 -39.38 -19.70 58.13
N GLN A 216 -39.07 -20.96 57.72
CA GLN A 216 -37.96 -21.94 57.95
C GLN A 216 -37.89 -23.02 56.80
N SER A 217 -36.89 -23.91 56.80
CA SER A 217 -36.59 -24.98 55.77
C SER A 217 -37.41 -26.29 55.94
N PRO A 218 -37.43 -27.24 54.96
CA PRO A 218 -36.34 -28.22 54.67
C PRO A 218 -36.11 -28.48 53.14
N THR A 219 -35.15 -29.27 52.57
CA THR A 219 -33.99 -30.11 53.01
C THR A 219 -34.17 -31.64 53.13
N ILE A 220 -33.66 -32.47 52.17
CA ILE A 220 -33.05 -33.85 52.31
C ILE A 220 -32.77 -34.59 50.96
N LYS A 221 -31.51 -35.09 50.77
CA LYS A 221 -30.94 -36.36 50.19
C LYS A 221 -31.76 -37.20 49.13
N ARG A 222 -31.21 -38.00 48.17
CA ARG A 222 -30.05 -38.95 48.21
C ARG A 222 -29.85 -39.75 46.87
N ARG A 223 -28.59 -40.11 46.49
CA ARG A 223 -28.14 -41.36 45.75
C ARG A 223 -28.56 -41.61 44.25
N ARG A 224 -27.83 -42.37 43.39
CA ARG A 224 -26.39 -42.84 43.33
C ARG A 224 -26.03 -43.55 41.97
N ASP A 225 -24.72 -43.76 41.73
CA ASP A 225 -24.05 -44.73 40.80
C ASP A 225 -24.26 -44.54 39.26
N THR A 226 -23.43 -45.02 38.30
CA THR A 226 -22.31 -46.00 38.26
C THR A 226 -21.04 -45.56 37.46
N THR A 227 -19.94 -46.31 37.64
CA THR A 227 -18.56 -46.24 37.04
C THR A 227 -18.45 -46.95 35.65
N PRO A 228 -17.29 -47.15 34.94
CA PRO A 228 -15.87 -47.32 35.34
C PRO A 228 -14.83 -46.43 34.58
N GLY A 229 -13.50 -46.50 34.80
CA GLY A 229 -12.76 -47.15 35.90
C GLY A 229 -11.44 -47.84 35.51
N SER A 230 -10.32 -47.10 35.52
CA SER A 230 -8.91 -47.54 35.72
C SER A 230 -7.95 -46.41 35.26
N PHE A 231 -7.09 -45.76 36.04
CA PHE A 231 -6.78 -45.75 37.49
C PHE A 231 -5.65 -46.67 38.01
N THR A 232 -4.43 -46.10 38.02
CA THR A 232 -3.32 -46.33 38.98
C THR A 232 -2.95 -44.95 39.59
N GLY A 233 -2.10 -44.77 40.62
CA GLY A 233 -1.17 -45.64 41.33
C GLY A 233 0.28 -45.45 40.84
N GLU A 234 1.29 -45.08 41.64
CA GLU A 234 1.41 -44.83 43.10
C GLU A 234 2.50 -43.74 43.33
N ARG A 235 2.69 -43.01 44.45
CA ARG A 235 1.89 -42.56 45.63
C ARG A 235 2.84 -41.76 46.58
N ILE A 236 2.33 -41.10 47.63
CA ILE A 236 3.09 -40.43 48.73
C ILE A 236 3.78 -39.09 48.30
N LYS A 237 3.94 -38.04 49.13
CA LYS A 237 3.53 -37.78 50.54
C LYS A 237 2.50 -36.64 50.71
N LYS A 238 2.78 -35.62 51.54
CA LYS A 238 1.77 -34.93 52.40
C LYS A 238 2.41 -33.79 53.25
N GLU A 239 1.57 -32.94 53.86
CA GLU A 239 1.89 -31.85 54.82
C GLU A 239 2.62 -30.60 54.25
N SER A 240 2.33 -29.36 54.68
CA SER A 240 1.21 -28.80 55.47
C SER A 240 1.06 -27.28 55.25
N LEU A 241 -0.12 -26.68 55.52
CA LEU A 241 -0.34 -25.23 55.48
C LEU A 241 0.20 -24.54 56.74
N TYR A 242 0.66 -23.29 56.62
CA TYR A 242 0.32 -22.21 57.56
C TYR A 242 0.45 -20.82 56.92
N CYS A 243 -0.41 -19.87 57.33
CA CYS A 243 -0.36 -18.47 56.91
C CYS A 243 0.13 -17.58 58.05
N VAL A 244 1.01 -16.60 57.76
CA VAL A 244 1.25 -15.41 58.60
C VAL A 244 1.32 -14.16 57.70
N ARG A 245 1.12 -12.98 58.28
CA ARG A 245 0.72 -11.70 57.64
C ARG A 245 1.86 -10.67 57.68
N ASN A 246 1.79 -9.64 56.83
CA ASN A 246 2.74 -8.52 56.80
C ASN A 246 2.85 -7.74 58.13
N GLN A 247 4.09 -7.43 58.55
CA GLN A 247 4.57 -6.20 59.25
C GLN A 247 6.05 -6.43 59.65
N GLY A 248 7.01 -5.52 59.50
CA GLY A 248 7.04 -4.22 58.81
C GLY A 248 8.38 -3.47 59.05
N ILE A 249 8.48 -2.25 58.52
CA ILE A 249 9.42 -1.16 58.92
C ILE A 249 10.92 -1.28 58.50
N THR A 250 11.27 -0.32 57.64
CA THR A 250 12.58 0.25 57.25
C THR A 250 13.88 -0.10 58.01
N ASN A 251 14.84 -0.66 57.26
CA ASN A 251 16.29 -0.32 57.19
C ASN A 251 16.87 -1.24 56.07
N LEU A 252 17.75 -0.84 55.14
CA LEU A 252 18.77 0.20 55.09
C LEU A 252 18.79 0.93 53.73
N ILE A 253 19.21 2.20 53.70
CA ILE A 253 19.54 2.94 52.47
C ILE A 253 21.06 3.19 52.42
N PRO A 254 21.75 2.82 51.34
CA PRO A 254 23.02 3.43 50.95
C PRO A 254 22.79 4.48 49.87
N LYS A 255 22.80 5.77 50.23
CA LYS A 255 23.06 6.85 49.28
C LYS A 255 24.57 6.85 48.98
N LYS A 256 25.00 6.81 47.71
CA LYS A 256 26.32 7.28 47.30
C LYS A 256 26.37 7.67 45.82
N ASP A 257 27.35 8.50 45.52
CA ASP A 257 27.46 9.36 44.34
C ASP A 257 28.14 8.62 43.15
N PRO A 258 27.63 8.75 41.90
CA PRO A 258 28.21 8.07 40.73
C PRO A 258 29.53 8.69 40.20
N THR A 259 29.98 9.85 40.71
CA THR A 259 31.07 10.66 40.10
C THR A 259 32.50 10.10 40.36
N ALA A 260 32.63 8.93 41.00
CA ALA A 260 33.92 8.44 41.52
C ALA A 260 34.68 7.39 40.66
N ILE A 261 34.06 6.81 39.62
CA ILE A 261 34.66 5.67 38.88
C ILE A 261 35.47 6.12 37.64
N PHE A 262 35.20 7.30 37.09
CA PHE A 262 35.80 7.79 35.83
C PHE A 262 37.27 8.26 35.94
N LYS A 263 38.02 7.83 36.97
CA LYS A 263 39.38 8.34 37.26
C LYS A 263 40.42 7.26 37.58
N LYS A 264 40.17 5.98 37.24
CA LYS A 264 41.09 4.86 37.51
C LYS A 264 41.29 3.85 36.36
N GLN A 265 41.13 4.30 35.11
CA GLN A 265 41.49 3.54 33.90
C GLN A 265 42.28 4.35 32.87
N LEU A 266 43.05 5.35 33.33
CA LEU A 266 43.86 6.23 32.48
C LEU A 266 45.32 6.28 32.97
N GLN A 267 45.91 5.10 33.15
CA GLN A 267 47.33 4.87 33.44
C GLN A 267 47.71 3.43 33.02
N LEU A 268 48.31 3.30 31.83
CA LEU A 268 49.26 2.24 31.40
C LEU A 268 49.58 2.45 29.91
N ILE A 269 50.57 3.30 29.61
CA ILE A 269 51.12 3.51 28.26
C ILE A 269 52.64 3.37 28.34
N PRO A 270 53.27 2.42 27.63
CA PRO A 270 54.70 2.46 27.33
C PRO A 270 54.99 3.50 26.21
N LYS A 271 55.97 4.37 26.43
CA LYS A 271 56.70 5.10 25.36
C LYS A 271 57.92 4.22 24.97
N ALA A 272 58.67 4.41 23.88
CA ALA A 272 58.78 5.46 22.84
C ALA A 272 59.16 4.75 21.49
N GLN A 273 59.66 5.31 20.37
CA GLN A 273 60.46 6.51 20.04
C GLN A 273 60.21 6.97 18.58
N ASN A 274 60.63 8.20 18.22
CA ASN A 274 60.76 8.68 16.83
C ASN A 274 62.19 8.38 16.28
N PRO A 275 62.38 8.33 14.94
CA PRO A 275 62.96 9.48 14.20
C PRO A 275 62.11 9.87 12.97
N THR A 276 61.84 11.15 12.67
CA THR A 276 62.71 12.20 12.06
C THR A 276 62.57 12.28 10.53
N THR A 277 62.45 13.51 10.01
CA THR A 277 62.12 13.89 8.62
C THR A 277 63.28 13.85 7.63
N GLN A 278 62.99 13.47 6.37
CA GLN A 278 63.50 14.11 5.13
C GLN A 278 62.56 13.76 3.95
N GLY A 279 62.73 14.41 2.78
CA GLY A 279 61.72 14.42 1.70
C GLY A 279 62.22 13.99 0.31
N THR A 280 61.98 14.83 -0.71
CA THR A 280 62.28 14.68 -2.16
C THR A 280 61.47 13.64 -2.96
N VAL A 281 60.45 14.15 -3.68
CA VAL A 281 60.35 14.28 -5.17
C VAL A 281 60.57 13.05 -6.07
N ASP A 282 59.86 13.10 -7.22
CA ASP A 282 59.86 12.23 -8.42
C ASP A 282 59.07 10.91 -8.37
N SER A 283 58.58 10.34 -9.49
CA SER A 283 58.03 10.85 -10.78
C SER A 283 57.95 9.65 -11.75
N SER A 284 56.97 9.61 -12.66
CA SER A 284 56.88 8.69 -13.82
C SER A 284 56.72 7.18 -13.50
N ALA A 285 56.32 6.29 -14.43
CA ALA A 285 55.34 6.42 -15.53
C ALA A 285 54.95 5.05 -16.12
N GLN A 286 53.63 4.83 -16.30
CA GLN A 286 53.00 4.26 -17.51
C GLN A 286 53.24 2.77 -17.90
N VAL A 287 52.44 2.34 -18.91
CA VAL A 287 52.57 1.16 -19.79
C VAL A 287 51.95 -0.18 -19.32
N TRP A 288 50.86 -0.57 -20.00
CA TRP A 288 50.36 -1.94 -20.12
C TRP A 288 51.00 -2.64 -21.34
N PRO A 289 50.88 -3.98 -21.48
CA PRO A 289 50.24 -4.45 -22.70
C PRO A 289 49.28 -5.65 -22.56
N SER A 290 48.40 -5.77 -23.57
CA SER A 290 47.58 -6.95 -23.92
C SER A 290 48.45 -8.06 -24.57
N THR A 291 48.02 -9.25 -25.04
CA THR A 291 46.77 -9.71 -25.71
C THR A 291 46.57 -11.26 -25.67
N SER A 292 45.37 -11.72 -26.07
CA SER A 292 45.08 -12.93 -26.90
C SER A 292 45.33 -14.38 -26.38
N GLY A 293 44.53 -15.37 -26.85
CA GLY A 293 45.16 -16.66 -27.21
C GLY A 293 44.45 -18.03 -27.14
N THR A 294 43.12 -18.19 -27.13
CA THR A 294 42.39 -19.43 -27.57
C THR A 294 42.82 -20.87 -27.13
N SER A 295 41.85 -21.59 -26.53
CA SER A 295 41.42 -22.98 -26.87
C SER A 295 41.68 -24.19 -25.95
N ASP A 296 40.55 -24.87 -25.66
CA ASP A 296 40.28 -26.32 -25.62
C ASP A 296 40.52 -27.24 -24.38
N LYS A 297 39.48 -28.07 -24.14
CA LYS A 297 39.35 -29.31 -23.31
C LYS A 297 40.13 -29.51 -21.98
N GLY A 298 39.33 -29.66 -20.90
CA GLY A 298 39.06 -31.04 -20.43
C GLY A 298 39.35 -31.45 -18.97
N LYS A 299 38.29 -31.43 -18.13
CA LYS A 299 38.09 -32.23 -16.88
C LYS A 299 39.02 -31.99 -15.66
N ARG A 300 38.35 -31.58 -14.57
CA ARG A 300 38.61 -31.92 -13.15
C ARG A 300 39.96 -31.52 -12.55
N LYS A 301 39.95 -30.41 -11.81
CA LYS A 301 40.67 -30.27 -10.54
C LYS A 301 39.69 -29.74 -9.48
N LEU A 302 40.05 -29.80 -8.20
CA LEU A 302 39.29 -29.13 -7.14
C LEU A 302 39.64 -27.65 -7.14
N GLU A 303 38.62 -26.79 -7.09
CA GLU A 303 38.78 -25.34 -6.89
C GLU A 303 38.74 -24.99 -5.38
N PRO A 304 39.40 -23.89 -4.96
CA PRO A 304 39.54 -23.55 -3.54
C PRO A 304 38.30 -22.88 -2.93
N SER A 305 38.36 -22.66 -1.62
CA SER A 305 37.44 -21.75 -0.92
C SER A 305 37.76 -20.29 -1.23
N GLU A 306 37.19 -19.74 -2.31
CA GLU A 306 37.30 -18.31 -2.59
C GLU A 306 36.52 -17.48 -1.55
N SER A 307 37.23 -16.53 -0.94
CA SER A 307 36.66 -15.53 -0.03
C SER A 307 35.81 -14.52 -0.80
N PRO A 308 34.64 -14.10 -0.29
CA PRO A 308 33.90 -13.00 -0.90
C PRO A 308 34.74 -11.72 -0.89
N THR A 309 34.74 -10.99 -2.00
CA THR A 309 35.49 -9.75 -2.17
C THR A 309 35.13 -8.71 -1.11
N SER A 310 36.14 -7.96 -0.65
CA SER A 310 36.09 -7.16 0.57
C SER A 310 35.28 -5.87 0.46
N LYS A 311 33.94 -5.98 0.40
CA LYS A 311 33.06 -4.89 0.82
C LYS A 311 33.20 -4.73 2.34
N ARG A 312 33.83 -3.64 2.78
CA ARG A 312 34.11 -3.32 4.20
C ARG A 312 32.89 -3.66 5.08
N ARG A 313 33.11 -4.41 6.16
CA ARG A 313 32.18 -4.34 7.30
C ARG A 313 32.13 -2.90 7.77
N ARG A 314 30.94 -2.30 7.80
CA ARG A 314 30.66 -1.25 8.77
C ARG A 314 30.40 -1.96 10.11
N ASP A 315 31.47 -2.29 10.83
CA ASP A 315 31.34 -2.70 12.23
C ASP A 315 30.69 -1.55 13.03
N THR A 316 29.94 -1.89 14.08
CA THR A 316 28.99 -0.94 14.71
C THR A 316 29.70 0.07 15.63
N THR A 317 30.29 1.10 15.03
CA THR A 317 30.98 2.22 15.70
C THR A 317 30.02 3.38 16.03
N PRO A 318 30.42 4.36 16.88
CA PRO A 318 29.50 5.34 17.52
C PRO A 318 28.75 6.36 16.63
N GLY A 319 28.77 6.23 15.30
CA GLY A 319 28.34 7.27 14.35
C GLY A 319 26.85 7.62 14.35
N SER A 320 25.95 6.71 14.74
CA SER A 320 24.51 6.98 14.73
C SER A 320 24.09 8.07 15.73
N PHE A 321 24.78 8.15 16.88
CA PHE A 321 24.55 9.20 17.86
C PHE A 321 24.99 10.57 17.34
N THR A 322 26.10 10.65 16.59
CA THR A 322 26.55 11.92 16.01
C THR A 322 25.64 12.40 14.88
N GLU A 323 25.12 11.51 14.02
CA GLU A 323 24.15 11.90 12.98
C GLU A 323 22.83 12.42 13.54
N GLU A 324 22.31 11.81 14.62
CA GLU A 324 21.06 12.24 15.25
C GLU A 324 21.20 13.56 16.01
N ILE A 325 22.40 13.85 16.55
CA ILE A 325 22.76 15.17 17.10
C ILE A 325 22.83 16.19 15.96
N ILE A 326 23.63 15.95 14.92
CA ILE A 326 23.76 16.83 13.74
C ILE A 326 22.38 17.17 13.13
N LEU A 327 21.53 16.17 12.92
CA LEU A 327 20.19 16.39 12.36
C LEU A 327 19.29 17.23 13.29
N SER A 328 19.49 17.16 14.61
CA SER A 328 18.73 17.93 15.59
C SER A 328 19.22 19.38 15.68
N ASP A 329 20.55 19.57 15.71
CA ASP A 329 21.19 20.88 15.78
C ASP A 329 20.91 21.69 14.51
N VAL A 330 21.07 21.08 13.32
CA VAL A 330 20.76 21.75 12.04
C VAL A 330 19.25 22.04 11.90
N LYS A 331 18.36 21.22 12.48
CA LYS A 331 16.93 21.55 12.55
C LYS A 331 16.66 22.78 13.41
N GLU A 332 17.29 22.90 14.56
CA GLU A 332 17.10 24.06 15.45
C GLU A 332 17.81 25.32 14.91
N ILE A 333 18.90 25.19 14.14
CA ILE A 333 19.46 26.27 13.30
C ILE A 333 18.42 26.72 12.28
N MET A 334 17.91 25.82 11.43
CA MET A 334 16.97 26.18 10.36
C MET A 334 15.64 26.72 10.89
N LYS A 335 15.19 26.28 12.07
CA LYS A 335 14.05 26.87 12.80
C LYS A 335 14.33 28.31 13.22
N ARG A 336 15.45 28.57 13.92
CA ARG A 336 15.86 29.94 14.32
C ARG A 336 16.08 30.87 13.12
N VAL A 337 16.50 30.34 11.96
CA VAL A 337 16.61 31.12 10.71
C VAL A 337 15.23 31.40 10.12
N ARG A 338 14.34 30.40 10.04
CA ARG A 338 12.97 30.56 9.53
C ARG A 338 12.13 31.58 10.31
N GLU A 339 12.34 31.65 11.62
CA GLU A 339 11.72 32.63 12.52
C GLU A 339 12.26 34.06 12.31
N ARG A 340 13.54 34.20 11.95
CA ARG A 340 14.19 35.49 11.67
C ARG A 340 13.89 36.08 10.28
N ILE A 341 13.61 35.24 9.27
CA ILE A 341 13.23 35.73 7.94
C ILE A 341 11.97 36.63 8.06
N PRO A 342 11.98 37.88 7.56
CA PRO A 342 10.84 38.80 7.74
C PRO A 342 9.50 38.32 7.15
N ASN A 343 8.40 38.85 7.69
CA ASN A 343 7.04 38.68 7.13
C ASN A 343 6.62 39.84 6.20
N GLN A 344 7.35 40.95 6.23
CA GLN A 344 7.20 42.11 5.34
C GLN A 344 8.61 42.54 4.88
N GLY A 345 8.74 43.05 3.65
CA GLY A 345 10.01 43.20 2.92
C GLY A 345 9.88 42.65 1.50
N ASN A 346 10.97 42.20 0.86
CA ASN A 346 10.89 41.56 -0.46
C ASN A 346 10.10 40.23 -0.38
N GLN A 347 8.81 40.30 -0.71
CA GLN A 347 7.85 39.21 -0.53
C GLN A 347 8.15 37.98 -1.41
N LYS A 348 8.96 38.10 -2.46
CA LYS A 348 9.26 36.98 -3.38
C LYS A 348 10.33 36.07 -2.80
N LEU A 349 11.51 36.60 -2.47
CA LEU A 349 12.62 35.81 -1.94
C LEU A 349 12.32 35.28 -0.51
N ASN A 350 11.80 36.13 0.38
CA ASN A 350 11.53 35.71 1.77
C ASN A 350 10.42 34.66 1.87
N LYS A 351 9.46 34.65 0.93
CA LYS A 351 8.50 33.55 0.79
C LYS A 351 9.16 32.29 0.22
N PHE A 352 9.92 32.41 -0.87
CA PHE A 352 10.64 31.29 -1.49
C PHE A 352 11.52 30.56 -0.47
N LEU A 353 12.28 31.28 0.35
CA LEU A 353 13.09 30.71 1.44
C LEU A 353 12.23 29.99 2.49
N LYS A 354 11.13 30.59 2.95
CA LYS A 354 10.21 29.96 3.93
C LYS A 354 9.53 28.70 3.38
N ASP A 355 9.18 28.69 2.09
CA ASP A 355 8.66 27.51 1.40
C ASP A 355 9.76 26.43 1.28
N LYS A 356 10.99 26.81 0.88
CA LYS A 356 12.15 25.91 0.77
C LYS A 356 12.55 25.24 2.08
N ILE A 357 12.55 25.97 3.21
CA ILE A 357 12.79 25.39 4.54
C ILE A 357 11.67 24.41 4.91
N GLY A 358 10.42 24.71 4.55
CA GLY A 358 9.30 23.79 4.72
C GLY A 358 9.40 22.52 3.86
N GLU A 359 10.09 22.56 2.72
CA GLU A 359 10.35 21.41 1.85
C GLU A 359 11.46 20.47 2.36
N LEU A 360 12.22 20.83 3.41
CA LEU A 360 13.29 19.97 3.94
C LEU A 360 12.74 18.73 4.68
N GLU A 361 11.55 18.81 5.27
CA GLU A 361 10.98 17.72 6.07
C GLU A 361 10.24 16.68 5.19
N THR A 362 10.93 15.60 4.82
CA THR A 362 10.37 14.52 4.01
C THR A 362 10.57 13.14 4.66
N ASP A 363 9.69 12.73 5.59
CA ASP A 363 9.71 11.36 6.12
C ASP A 363 9.12 10.34 5.14
N LYS A 364 9.92 9.95 4.15
CA LYS A 364 9.66 8.75 3.35
C LYS A 364 10.14 7.50 4.10
N ARG A 365 9.29 6.48 4.24
CA ARG A 365 9.68 5.18 4.82
C ARG A 365 9.82 4.09 3.77
N GLU A 366 10.79 3.21 3.96
CA GLU A 366 10.90 1.95 3.22
C GLU A 366 9.87 0.95 3.79
N THR A 367 9.29 0.10 2.94
CA THR A 367 8.21 -0.82 3.33
C THR A 367 8.61 -2.27 3.08
N VAL A 368 8.50 -3.11 4.11
CA VAL A 368 8.79 -4.54 4.03
C VAL A 368 7.50 -5.34 4.29
N GLY A 369 7.01 -6.01 3.25
CA GLY A 369 5.79 -6.83 3.34
C GLY A 369 6.11 -8.26 3.76
N VAL A 370 5.45 -8.76 4.80
CA VAL A 370 5.66 -10.11 5.37
C VAL A 370 4.47 -10.99 5.04
N PHE A 371 4.69 -11.92 4.12
CA PHE A 371 3.71 -12.87 3.59
C PHE A 371 3.97 -14.28 4.11
N GLY A 372 3.04 -15.19 3.83
CA GLY A 372 3.13 -16.59 4.23
C GLY A 372 1.86 -17.07 4.92
N LYS A 373 1.81 -18.38 5.10
CA LYS A 373 0.63 -19.09 5.58
C LYS A 373 0.24 -18.74 7.02
N THR A 374 -1.01 -19.01 7.39
CA THR A 374 -1.43 -19.04 8.80
C THR A 374 -0.65 -20.14 9.55
N GLY A 375 -0.11 -19.84 10.73
CA GLY A 375 0.74 -20.79 11.48
C GLY A 375 2.19 -20.93 10.99
N ALA A 376 2.59 -20.23 9.91
CA ALA A 376 3.99 -20.12 9.48
C ALA A 376 4.84 -19.17 10.34
N GLY A 377 4.28 -18.60 11.41
CA GLY A 377 5.06 -17.85 12.41
C GLY A 377 5.36 -16.36 12.10
N LYS A 378 4.80 -15.78 11.02
CA LYS A 378 5.00 -14.36 10.61
C LYS A 378 5.08 -13.37 11.78
N SER A 379 4.03 -13.32 12.60
CA SER A 379 3.89 -12.38 13.72
C SER A 379 4.91 -12.66 14.84
N SER A 380 5.31 -13.92 15.03
CA SER A 380 6.41 -14.31 15.94
C SER A 380 7.81 -14.00 15.39
N LEU A 381 7.97 -13.94 14.06
CA LEU A 381 9.20 -13.47 13.42
C LEU A 381 9.33 -11.96 13.58
N ILE A 382 8.28 -11.19 13.27
CA ILE A 382 8.28 -9.73 13.42
C ILE A 382 8.55 -9.35 14.88
N ASN A 383 7.83 -9.91 15.85
CA ASN A 383 8.08 -9.73 17.29
C ASN A 383 9.57 -9.97 17.66
N ALA A 384 10.16 -11.08 17.19
CA ALA A 384 11.55 -11.39 17.49
C ALA A 384 12.56 -10.44 16.81
N VAL A 385 12.31 -10.03 15.56
CA VAL A 385 13.18 -9.09 14.82
C VAL A 385 13.17 -7.70 15.45
N ILE A 386 12.00 -7.18 15.84
CA ILE A 386 11.90 -5.84 16.45
C ILE A 386 12.27 -5.82 17.95
N GLY A 387 12.50 -6.99 18.56
CA GLY A 387 12.85 -7.17 19.97
C GLY A 387 11.66 -7.22 20.94
N GLU A 388 10.44 -7.03 20.46
CA GLU A 388 9.23 -6.92 21.28
C GLU A 388 8.57 -8.27 21.61
N LYS A 389 8.20 -8.45 22.88
CA LYS A 389 7.58 -9.69 23.34
C LYS A 389 6.07 -9.53 23.42
N ASN A 390 5.37 -10.29 22.58
CA ASN A 390 3.91 -10.36 22.51
C ASN A 390 3.25 -9.01 22.11
N LEU A 391 3.86 -8.26 21.18
CA LEU A 391 3.23 -7.08 20.58
C LEU A 391 2.16 -7.51 19.57
N LEU A 392 2.56 -8.21 18.51
CA LEU A 392 1.63 -8.87 17.60
C LEU A 392 1.13 -10.18 18.23
N PRO A 393 -0.17 -10.51 18.14
CA PRO A 393 -0.71 -11.77 18.64
C PRO A 393 -0.03 -12.99 18.00
N SER A 394 0.33 -13.99 18.80
CA SER A 394 0.88 -15.26 18.30
C SER A 394 0.37 -16.48 19.07
N GLY A 395 -0.58 -17.18 18.44
CA GLY A 395 -1.14 -18.47 18.88
C GLY A 395 -0.58 -19.65 18.08
N ARG A 396 -1.06 -20.85 18.41
CA ARG A 396 -0.60 -22.13 17.81
C ARG A 396 -1.64 -22.87 16.96
N VAL A 397 -2.92 -22.58 17.14
CA VAL A 397 -4.02 -23.44 16.64
C VAL A 397 -4.80 -22.78 15.50
N SER A 398 -5.10 -21.49 15.60
CA SER A 398 -6.00 -20.75 14.70
C SER A 398 -5.39 -19.45 14.15
N ALA A 399 -6.15 -18.72 13.33
CA ALA A 399 -5.70 -17.49 12.68
C ALA A 399 -5.46 -16.36 13.71
N CYS A 400 -4.20 -15.94 13.82
CA CYS A 400 -3.76 -14.93 14.79
C CYS A 400 -3.85 -13.48 14.26
N THR A 401 -3.89 -13.33 12.93
CA THR A 401 -3.87 -12.06 12.21
C THR A 401 -4.78 -12.17 10.99
N SER A 402 -6.05 -11.80 11.16
CA SER A 402 -7.09 -11.82 10.10
C SER A 402 -7.23 -10.46 9.38
N VAL A 403 -6.34 -9.51 9.69
CA VAL A 403 -6.34 -8.10 9.30
C VAL A 403 -4.89 -7.65 9.06
N MET A 404 -4.64 -6.75 8.11
CA MET A 404 -3.29 -6.20 7.87
C MET A 404 -2.80 -5.37 9.06
N ILE A 405 -1.59 -5.66 9.56
CA ILE A 405 -0.97 -4.89 10.65
C ILE A 405 0.35 -4.27 10.17
N LYS A 406 0.46 -2.94 10.26
CA LYS A 406 1.68 -2.16 10.00
C LYS A 406 2.38 -1.88 11.33
N VAL A 407 3.70 -1.97 11.37
CA VAL A 407 4.53 -1.70 12.55
C VAL A 407 5.64 -0.70 12.18
N GLU A 408 5.67 0.44 12.88
CA GLU A 408 6.55 1.57 12.62
C GLU A 408 7.10 2.19 13.93
N ALA A 409 8.20 2.94 13.91
CA ALA A 409 8.68 3.60 15.13
C ALA A 409 7.80 4.79 15.54
N ASN A 410 7.56 4.92 16.85
CA ASN A 410 6.97 6.11 17.46
C ASN A 410 8.07 7.16 17.72
N LEU A 411 8.15 8.19 16.87
CA LEU A 411 9.19 9.23 16.95
C LEU A 411 8.82 10.42 17.86
N HIS A 412 7.61 10.44 18.42
CA HIS A 412 7.04 11.63 19.07
C HIS A 412 6.40 11.34 20.44
N SER A 413 6.41 10.09 20.90
CA SER A 413 5.72 9.65 22.11
C SER A 413 6.38 8.39 22.66
N PRO A 414 6.71 8.33 23.96
CA PRO A 414 7.32 7.15 24.59
C PRO A 414 6.31 6.03 24.87
N MET A 415 5.06 6.16 24.40
CA MET A 415 3.99 5.19 24.57
C MET A 415 3.87 4.29 23.33
N TYR A 416 3.38 3.08 23.52
CA TYR A 416 2.92 2.25 22.41
C TYR A 416 1.56 2.79 21.95
N GLU A 417 1.38 3.03 20.66
CA GLU A 417 0.11 3.53 20.11
C GLU A 417 -0.39 2.60 19.00
N ALA A 418 -1.71 2.42 18.87
CA ALA A 418 -2.31 1.78 17.69
C ALA A 418 -3.40 2.67 17.11
N ASP A 419 -3.30 3.00 15.82
CA ASP A 419 -4.40 3.56 15.03
C ASP A 419 -5.11 2.43 14.28
N ILE A 420 -6.37 2.16 14.63
CA ILE A 420 -7.25 1.20 13.96
C ILE A 420 -8.06 1.95 12.89
N GLU A 421 -7.89 1.57 11.63
CA GLU A 421 -8.67 2.10 10.49
C GLU A 421 -9.76 1.10 10.11
N PHE A 422 -11.02 1.55 10.07
CA PHE A 422 -12.17 0.74 9.64
C PHE A 422 -12.43 0.89 8.13
N ILE A 423 -13.17 -0.08 7.57
CA ILE A 423 -13.82 0.05 6.25
C ILE A 423 -14.95 1.10 6.33
N THR A 424 -15.41 1.65 5.20
CA THR A 424 -16.55 2.57 5.24
C THR A 424 -17.89 1.84 5.45
N LYS A 425 -18.95 2.58 5.80
CA LYS A 425 -20.31 2.02 5.93
C LYS A 425 -20.82 1.46 4.61
N GLU A 426 -20.43 2.11 3.52
CA GLU A 426 -20.77 1.75 2.15
C GLU A 426 -20.03 0.46 1.76
N GLU A 427 -18.71 0.39 2.03
CA GLU A 427 -17.92 -0.84 1.84
C GLU A 427 -18.48 -2.03 2.65
N TRP A 428 -18.92 -1.81 3.89
CA TRP A 428 -19.55 -2.85 4.70
C TRP A 428 -20.96 -3.23 4.22
N LYS A 429 -21.79 -2.25 3.85
CA LYS A 429 -23.13 -2.52 3.32
C LYS A 429 -23.06 -3.29 1.99
N ASP A 430 -22.11 -2.97 1.13
CA ASP A 430 -21.91 -3.67 -0.13
C ASP A 430 -21.38 -5.11 0.09
N GLU A 431 -20.58 -5.36 1.14
CA GLU A 431 -20.29 -6.74 1.58
C GLU A 431 -21.58 -7.41 2.07
N LEU A 432 -22.32 -6.85 3.03
CA LEU A 432 -23.59 -7.42 3.54
C LEU A 432 -24.61 -7.77 2.45
N LEU A 433 -24.78 -6.92 1.44
CA LEU A 433 -25.66 -7.18 0.30
C LEU A 433 -25.15 -8.33 -0.58
N SER A 434 -23.82 -8.41 -0.79
CA SER A 434 -23.18 -9.53 -1.50
C SER A 434 -23.33 -10.85 -0.73
N LEU A 435 -23.24 -10.79 0.61
CA LEU A 435 -23.46 -11.94 1.50
C LEU A 435 -24.91 -12.45 1.43
N HIS A 436 -25.89 -11.53 1.46
CA HIS A 436 -27.32 -11.90 1.43
C HIS A 436 -27.69 -12.64 0.13
N SER A 437 -27.30 -12.10 -1.03
CA SER A 437 -27.54 -12.74 -2.34
C SER A 437 -26.89 -14.13 -2.44
N PHE A 438 -25.71 -14.32 -1.85
CA PHE A 438 -25.07 -15.65 -1.79
C PHE A 438 -25.82 -16.62 -0.88
N LEU A 439 -26.32 -16.16 0.27
CA LEU A 439 -27.06 -17.01 1.21
C LEU A 439 -28.43 -17.42 0.64
N GLU A 440 -29.19 -16.50 0.05
CA GLU A 440 -30.50 -16.79 -0.57
C GLU A 440 -30.40 -17.83 -1.70
N GLU A 441 -29.35 -17.74 -2.54
CA GLU A 441 -29.16 -18.67 -3.66
C GLU A 441 -28.68 -20.08 -3.23
N ASN A 442 -28.05 -20.20 -2.05
CA ASN A 442 -27.55 -21.48 -1.53
C ASN A 442 -28.46 -22.12 -0.46
N ALA A 443 -29.55 -21.45 -0.04
CA ALA A 443 -30.47 -21.93 1.00
C ALA A 443 -31.19 -23.27 0.68
N ALA A 444 -31.12 -23.75 -0.56
CA ALA A 444 -31.62 -25.07 -0.98
C ALA A 444 -30.54 -26.17 -1.00
N GLN A 445 -29.30 -25.86 -0.63
CA GLN A 445 -28.14 -26.78 -0.69
C GLN A 445 -27.23 -26.59 0.54
N GLU A 446 -27.75 -26.95 1.72
CA GLU A 446 -27.03 -26.96 3.01
C GLU A 446 -25.85 -27.97 2.99
N ASN A 447 -24.70 -27.53 2.47
CA ASN A 447 -23.45 -28.28 2.50
C ASN A 447 -22.50 -27.60 3.50
N GLU A 448 -22.44 -28.10 4.73
CA GLU A 448 -21.66 -27.52 5.85
C GLU A 448 -20.14 -27.52 5.62
N ASP A 449 -19.66 -28.31 4.64
CA ASP A 449 -18.26 -28.39 4.20
C ASP A 449 -17.80 -27.21 3.31
N ASP A 450 -18.65 -26.22 3.03
CA ASP A 450 -18.27 -25.06 2.22
C ASP A 450 -17.46 -23.99 3.00
N ASP A 451 -16.21 -23.79 2.58
CA ASP A 451 -15.28 -22.77 3.07
C ASP A 451 -15.81 -21.33 2.93
N ASP A 452 -16.64 -21.05 1.92
CA ASP A 452 -17.14 -19.70 1.61
C ASP A 452 -18.30 -19.31 2.53
N TYR A 453 -19.30 -20.18 2.66
CA TYR A 453 -20.37 -20.07 3.65
C TYR A 453 -19.80 -19.95 5.07
N ARG A 454 -18.77 -20.75 5.40
CA ARG A 454 -18.09 -20.70 6.70
C ARG A 454 -17.43 -19.35 6.97
N ASP A 455 -16.81 -18.71 5.96
CA ASP A 455 -16.26 -17.33 6.07
C ASP A 455 -17.33 -16.30 6.45
N PHE A 456 -18.51 -16.45 5.88
CA PHE A 456 -19.61 -15.51 6.03
C PHE A 456 -20.32 -15.69 7.38
N VAL A 457 -20.52 -16.94 7.82
CA VAL A 457 -20.95 -17.26 9.19
C VAL A 457 -19.96 -16.75 10.23
N GLU A 458 -18.65 -16.93 10.03
CA GLU A 458 -17.58 -16.45 10.93
C GLU A 458 -17.63 -14.93 11.09
N LYS A 459 -17.65 -14.17 9.98
CA LYS A 459 -17.73 -12.71 9.97
C LYS A 459 -19.01 -12.17 10.63
N LEU A 460 -20.17 -12.70 10.25
CA LEU A 460 -21.45 -12.19 10.73
C LEU A 460 -21.67 -12.54 12.21
N SER A 461 -21.24 -13.72 12.64
CA SER A 461 -21.36 -14.14 14.05
C SER A 461 -20.36 -13.42 14.96
N ALA A 462 -19.16 -13.09 14.46
CA ALA A 462 -18.19 -12.26 15.18
C ALA A 462 -18.76 -10.88 15.55
N LEU A 463 -19.49 -10.23 14.63
CA LEU A 463 -20.01 -8.86 14.83
C LEU A 463 -21.42 -8.82 15.45
N TYR A 464 -22.30 -9.76 15.10
CA TYR A 464 -23.72 -9.72 15.47
C TYR A 464 -24.19 -10.90 16.35
N GLY A 465 -23.31 -11.83 16.72
CA GLY A 465 -23.68 -13.06 17.41
C GLY A 465 -24.65 -13.90 16.57
N GLU A 466 -25.66 -14.49 17.21
CA GLU A 466 -26.71 -15.25 16.51
C GLU A 466 -27.79 -14.36 15.84
N GLU A 467 -27.79 -13.04 16.09
CA GLU A 467 -28.90 -12.17 15.67
C GLU A 467 -29.02 -11.96 14.15
N TRP A 468 -27.95 -12.19 13.39
CA TRP A 468 -27.93 -11.91 11.94
C TRP A 468 -28.80 -12.87 11.12
N LYS A 469 -28.99 -14.11 11.60
CA LYS A 469 -29.71 -15.17 10.87
C LYS A 469 -31.16 -14.82 10.53
N ASN A 470 -31.74 -13.84 11.23
CA ASN A 470 -33.14 -13.41 11.08
C ASN A 470 -33.27 -11.90 10.73
N LYS A 471 -32.24 -11.28 10.14
CA LYS A 471 -32.21 -9.82 9.89
C LYS A 471 -31.68 -9.46 8.50
N SER A 472 -32.38 -8.54 7.81
CA SER A 472 -31.93 -7.98 6.54
C SER A 472 -30.66 -7.11 6.70
N PRO A 473 -29.89 -6.88 5.62
CA PRO A 473 -28.69 -6.02 5.62
C PRO A 473 -28.93 -4.63 6.20
N GLU A 474 -30.10 -4.03 5.98
CA GLU A 474 -30.50 -2.73 6.54
C GLU A 474 -30.58 -2.76 8.06
N ASN A 475 -31.16 -3.83 8.61
CA ASN A 475 -31.32 -4.04 10.05
C ASN A 475 -30.01 -4.43 10.76
N LEU A 476 -28.98 -4.80 9.99
CA LEU A 476 -27.61 -5.04 10.44
C LEU A 476 -26.77 -3.75 10.45
N MET A 477 -27.15 -2.74 9.66
CA MET A 477 -26.58 -1.38 9.71
C MET A 477 -27.17 -0.48 10.81
N ASP A 478 -27.86 -1.06 11.79
CA ASP A 478 -28.33 -0.37 12.99
C ASP A 478 -27.16 -0.02 13.92
N TYR A 479 -27.05 1.25 14.29
CA TYR A 479 -26.02 1.80 15.17
C TYR A 479 -25.82 1.02 16.49
N LYS A 480 -26.83 0.28 16.98
CA LYS A 480 -26.75 -0.50 18.23
C LYS A 480 -25.58 -1.47 18.31
N TYR A 481 -25.16 -2.09 17.20
CA TYR A 481 -24.03 -3.06 17.19
C TYR A 481 -22.66 -2.37 17.23
N PHE A 482 -22.61 -1.06 16.97
CA PHE A 482 -21.39 -0.30 16.76
C PHE A 482 -21.14 0.73 17.87
N LYS A 483 -21.86 0.64 19.00
CA LYS A 483 -21.79 1.58 20.14
C LYS A 483 -20.41 1.67 20.80
N GLU A 484 -19.63 0.58 20.80
CA GLU A 484 -18.24 0.57 21.33
C GLU A 484 -17.20 1.06 20.30
N ILE A 485 -17.61 1.19 19.04
CA ILE A 485 -16.80 1.63 17.89
C ILE A 485 -17.47 2.79 17.12
N PRO A 486 -17.86 3.89 17.79
CA PRO A 486 -18.49 5.03 17.13
C PRO A 486 -17.60 5.65 16.04
N GLU A 487 -16.29 5.40 16.10
CA GLU A 487 -15.31 5.85 15.10
C GLU A 487 -15.63 5.35 13.68
N PHE A 488 -16.20 4.14 13.54
CA PHE A 488 -16.72 3.59 12.28
C PHE A 488 -17.87 4.44 11.73
N TYR A 489 -18.74 4.98 12.59
CA TYR A 489 -19.89 5.79 12.15
C TYR A 489 -19.53 7.21 11.71
N ILE A 490 -18.38 7.71 12.11
CA ILE A 490 -17.85 9.03 11.70
C ILE A 490 -16.64 8.92 10.75
N SER A 491 -16.35 7.71 10.25
CA SER A 491 -15.24 7.42 9.32
C SER A 491 -13.87 7.92 9.83
N SER A 492 -13.60 7.71 11.11
CA SER A 492 -12.37 8.11 11.80
C SER A 492 -11.58 6.89 12.29
N LYS A 493 -10.33 7.11 12.72
CA LYS A 493 -9.49 6.06 13.30
C LYS A 493 -9.69 5.98 14.82
N LYS A 494 -9.87 4.78 15.35
CA LYS A 494 -9.83 4.54 16.80
C LYS A 494 -8.36 4.48 17.23
N ARG A 495 -7.95 5.33 18.17
CA ARG A 495 -6.60 5.32 18.72
C ARG A 495 -6.56 4.69 20.11
N LEU A 496 -5.64 3.74 20.29
CA LEU A 496 -5.27 3.13 21.57
C LEU A 496 -3.88 3.64 21.98
N LYS A 497 -3.62 3.76 23.29
CA LYS A 497 -2.31 4.17 23.84
C LYS A 497 -2.02 3.42 25.14
N CYS A 498 -0.93 2.66 25.19
CA CYS A 498 -0.55 1.84 26.34
C CYS A 498 0.93 2.04 26.72
N LYS A 499 1.31 1.61 27.93
CA LYS A 499 2.68 1.74 28.45
C LYS A 499 3.58 0.57 28.04
N SER A 500 3.00 -0.54 27.63
CA SER A 500 3.71 -1.75 27.20
C SER A 500 3.09 -2.40 25.97
N ALA A 501 3.92 -3.14 25.23
CA ALA A 501 3.48 -3.97 24.11
C ALA A 501 2.36 -4.96 24.48
N LYS A 502 2.43 -5.57 25.67
CA LYS A 502 1.45 -6.57 26.14
C LYS A 502 0.06 -5.95 26.38
N GLU A 503 0.00 -4.78 27.03
CA GLU A 503 -1.26 -4.05 27.22
C GLU A 503 -1.89 -3.70 25.88
N LEU A 504 -1.10 -3.15 24.95
CA LEU A 504 -1.59 -2.77 23.62
C LEU A 504 -2.13 -3.97 22.84
N SER A 505 -1.40 -5.09 22.87
CA SER A 505 -1.82 -6.35 22.24
C SER A 505 -3.19 -6.84 22.77
N ALA A 506 -3.39 -6.76 24.09
CA ALA A 506 -4.66 -7.13 24.72
C ALA A 506 -5.81 -6.17 24.37
N GLU A 507 -5.57 -4.86 24.23
CA GLU A 507 -6.61 -3.93 23.79
C GLU A 507 -7.01 -4.14 22.32
N PHE A 508 -6.04 -4.33 21.40
CA PHE A 508 -6.36 -4.46 19.97
C PHE A 508 -6.76 -5.87 19.52
N VAL A 509 -6.68 -6.90 20.38
CA VAL A 509 -6.94 -8.30 20.01
C VAL A 509 -8.30 -8.50 19.31
N ARG A 510 -9.35 -7.84 19.82
CA ARG A 510 -10.73 -7.89 19.31
C ARG A 510 -10.91 -7.30 17.90
N TYR A 511 -9.88 -6.63 17.38
CA TYR A 511 -9.82 -5.99 16.07
C TYR A 511 -8.97 -6.77 15.06
N THR A 512 -8.30 -7.86 15.48
CA THR A 512 -7.27 -8.54 14.66
C THR A 512 -7.34 -10.06 14.62
N ARG A 513 -7.84 -10.73 15.69
CA ARG A 513 -8.13 -12.18 15.68
C ARG A 513 -9.59 -12.43 15.33
N SER A 514 -9.88 -13.59 14.72
CA SER A 514 -11.26 -14.07 14.51
C SER A 514 -11.72 -15.12 15.54
N ASP A 515 -10.79 -15.69 16.31
CA ASP A 515 -11.03 -16.77 17.27
C ASP A 515 -11.22 -16.27 18.71
N SER A 516 -12.30 -16.69 19.37
CA SER A 516 -12.65 -16.38 20.78
C SER A 516 -12.31 -17.50 21.77
N THR A 517 -11.40 -18.40 21.39
CA THR A 517 -11.25 -19.74 21.98
C THR A 517 -10.22 -19.85 23.10
N ASP A 518 -9.33 -18.86 23.26
CA ASP A 518 -8.42 -18.78 24.41
C ASP A 518 -9.23 -18.41 25.67
N GLY A 519 -9.27 -19.32 26.64
CA GLY A 519 -10.36 -19.44 27.64
C GLY A 519 -10.54 -18.35 28.71
N GLU A 520 -9.93 -17.17 28.57
CA GLU A 520 -10.07 -16.04 29.49
C GLU A 520 -11.07 -14.97 28.99
N ASP A 521 -11.31 -14.86 27.67
CA ASP A 521 -12.08 -13.76 27.05
C ASP A 521 -13.59 -14.05 26.80
N LYS A 522 -14.19 -15.02 27.51
CA LYS A 522 -15.58 -15.46 27.27
C LYS A 522 -16.67 -14.41 27.55
N ASP A 523 -16.35 -13.33 28.25
CA ASP A 523 -17.29 -12.24 28.55
C ASP A 523 -17.33 -11.15 27.44
N LEU A 524 -16.45 -11.21 26.43
CA LEU A 524 -16.46 -10.26 25.30
C LEU A 524 -17.51 -10.62 24.25
N LYS A 525 -18.58 -9.81 24.18
CA LYS A 525 -19.77 -10.05 23.34
C LYS A 525 -19.61 -9.78 21.84
N SER A 526 -18.55 -9.11 21.39
CA SER A 526 -18.42 -8.68 19.98
C SER A 526 -16.97 -8.57 19.53
N TRP A 527 -16.70 -9.04 18.31
CA TRP A 527 -15.40 -9.05 17.65
C TRP A 527 -15.48 -8.21 16.37
N TYR A 528 -14.61 -7.21 16.28
CA TYR A 528 -14.71 -6.14 15.28
C TYR A 528 -13.82 -6.31 14.05
N TRP A 529 -12.98 -7.36 14.02
CA TRP A 529 -12.10 -7.67 12.90
C TRP A 529 -12.74 -7.66 11.49
N PRO A 530 -14.04 -8.01 11.26
CA PRO A 530 -14.61 -7.95 9.91
C PRO A 530 -14.62 -6.53 9.33
N LEU A 531 -14.79 -5.52 10.20
CA LEU A 531 -14.87 -4.10 9.89
C LEU A 531 -13.50 -3.41 9.79
N VAL A 532 -12.42 -4.06 10.22
CA VAL A 532 -11.11 -3.42 10.33
C VAL A 532 -10.35 -3.58 9.03
N LYS A 533 -9.95 -2.46 8.46
CA LYS A 533 -9.26 -2.34 7.17
C LYS A 533 -7.75 -2.52 7.32
N CYS A 534 -7.17 -1.86 8.34
CA CYS A 534 -5.83 -2.16 8.84
C CYS A 534 -5.62 -1.60 10.26
N VAL A 535 -4.56 -2.07 10.93
CA VAL A 535 -4.06 -1.50 12.18
C VAL A 535 -2.63 -0.98 11.95
N THR A 536 -2.33 0.23 12.42
CA THR A 536 -0.97 0.79 12.44
C THR A 536 -0.48 0.90 13.88
N ILE A 537 0.51 0.10 14.25
CA ILE A 537 1.15 0.07 15.57
C ILE A 537 2.43 0.91 15.55
N ARG A 538 2.58 1.81 16.52
CA ARG A 538 3.79 2.61 16.73
C ARG A 538 4.54 2.13 17.97
N VAL A 539 5.80 1.73 17.77
CA VAL A 539 6.68 1.18 18.81
C VAL A 539 7.67 2.25 19.26
N PRO A 540 7.69 2.68 20.53
CA PRO A 540 8.66 3.64 21.03
C PRO A 540 10.08 3.04 21.04
N ASN A 541 11.10 3.90 20.98
CA ASN A 541 12.51 3.54 21.18
C ASN A 541 13.03 2.39 20.28
N ASN A 542 12.55 2.30 19.02
CA ASN A 542 12.93 1.22 18.10
C ASN A 542 13.70 1.74 16.88
N ASP A 543 15.03 1.63 16.92
CA ASP A 543 15.90 2.17 15.88
C ASP A 543 15.70 1.51 14.51
N LEU A 544 15.35 0.21 14.48
CA LEU A 544 15.13 -0.56 13.25
C LEU A 544 13.92 -0.08 12.43
N LEU A 545 13.02 0.70 13.06
CA LEU A 545 11.75 1.13 12.48
C LEU A 545 11.64 2.66 12.32
N LYS A 546 12.73 3.40 12.57
CA LYS A 546 12.77 4.88 12.44
C LYS A 546 12.30 5.32 11.05
N HIS A 547 12.74 4.61 10.02
CA HIS A 547 12.49 4.89 8.61
C HIS A 547 12.01 3.65 7.82
N VAL A 548 11.68 2.56 8.53
CA VAL A 548 11.16 1.31 7.95
C VAL A 548 9.80 0.98 8.57
N THR A 549 8.85 0.58 7.72
CA THR A 549 7.56 0.02 8.15
C THR A 549 7.50 -1.46 7.77
N LEU A 550 7.39 -2.33 8.78
CA LEU A 550 7.09 -3.75 8.57
C LEU A 550 5.57 -3.93 8.43
N VAL A 551 5.11 -4.86 7.59
CA VAL A 551 3.69 -5.15 7.43
C VAL A 551 3.41 -6.65 7.49
N ASP A 552 2.68 -7.12 8.51
CA ASP A 552 2.14 -8.48 8.57
C ASP A 552 0.93 -8.55 7.62
N LEU A 553 1.05 -9.36 6.56
CA LEU A 553 0.08 -9.45 5.46
C LEU A 553 -0.67 -10.80 5.50
N PRO A 554 -2.02 -10.79 5.47
CA PRO A 554 -2.80 -12.02 5.42
C PRO A 554 -2.70 -12.69 4.03
N GLY A 555 -1.90 -13.76 3.94
CA GLY A 555 -1.91 -14.75 2.86
C GLY A 555 -1.82 -14.20 1.43
N ASN A 556 -2.59 -14.81 0.51
CA ASN A 556 -2.80 -14.38 -0.89
C ASN A 556 -3.69 -13.10 -1.01
N GLY A 557 -3.65 -12.24 0.00
CA GLY A 557 -4.53 -11.08 0.13
C GLY A 557 -5.97 -11.45 0.48
N ASP A 558 -6.75 -10.42 0.80
CA ASP A 558 -8.07 -10.59 1.40
C ASP A 558 -9.15 -11.07 0.41
N ARG A 559 -10.31 -11.45 0.97
CA ARG A 559 -11.57 -11.69 0.27
C ARG A 559 -12.48 -10.47 0.28
N ASN A 560 -12.42 -9.63 1.31
CA ASN A 560 -13.08 -8.32 1.33
C ASN A 560 -12.41 -7.40 0.29
N LYS A 561 -13.22 -6.78 -0.57
CA LYS A 561 -12.77 -5.96 -1.72
C LYS A 561 -11.89 -4.77 -1.31
N SER A 562 -12.21 -4.10 -0.19
CA SER A 562 -11.43 -2.95 0.32
C SER A 562 -10.07 -3.38 0.87
N ARG A 563 -10.02 -4.53 1.57
CA ARG A 563 -8.81 -5.10 2.14
C ARG A 563 -7.90 -5.69 1.07
N ASP A 564 -8.44 -6.34 0.04
CA ASP A 564 -7.69 -6.80 -1.13
C ASP A 564 -7.08 -5.63 -1.91
N LYS A 565 -7.83 -4.55 -2.11
CA LYS A 565 -7.31 -3.32 -2.72
C LYS A 565 -6.15 -2.73 -1.91
N MET A 566 -6.28 -2.62 -0.59
CA MET A 566 -5.21 -2.15 0.28
C MET A 566 -4.00 -3.11 0.29
N TRP A 567 -4.23 -4.42 0.26
CA TRP A 567 -3.17 -5.44 0.15
C TRP A 567 -2.38 -5.25 -1.16
N LYS A 568 -3.06 -5.14 -2.31
CA LYS A 568 -2.43 -4.89 -3.63
C LYS A 568 -1.61 -3.59 -3.64
N GLU A 569 -2.14 -2.52 -3.04
CA GLU A 569 -1.44 -1.24 -2.91
C GLU A 569 -0.17 -1.37 -2.05
N VAL A 570 -0.26 -2.04 -0.90
CA VAL A 570 0.90 -2.27 -0.02
C VAL A 570 1.94 -3.19 -0.68
N VAL A 571 1.52 -4.28 -1.35
CA VAL A 571 2.41 -5.18 -2.11
C VAL A 571 3.22 -4.39 -3.15
N GLY A 572 2.56 -3.53 -3.94
CA GLY A 572 3.24 -2.69 -4.91
C GLY A 572 4.13 -1.61 -4.26
N ASN A 573 3.85 -1.20 -3.02
CA ASN A 573 4.64 -0.25 -2.24
C ASN A 573 5.82 -0.89 -1.47
N CYS A 574 5.89 -2.21 -1.37
CA CYS A 574 7.02 -2.90 -0.76
C CYS A 574 8.30 -2.70 -1.59
N SER A 575 9.39 -2.29 -0.95
CA SER A 575 10.73 -2.30 -1.53
C SER A 575 11.47 -3.61 -1.22
N THR A 576 11.03 -4.38 -0.24
CA THR A 576 11.45 -5.77 0.00
C THR A 576 10.28 -6.62 0.48
N VAL A 577 10.29 -7.90 0.13
CA VAL A 577 9.22 -8.85 0.44
C VAL A 577 9.77 -10.06 1.17
N TRP A 578 9.19 -10.39 2.31
CA TRP A 578 9.51 -11.56 3.13
C TRP A 578 8.45 -12.64 2.93
N ILE A 579 8.84 -13.84 2.50
CA ILE A 579 7.94 -14.98 2.30
C ILE A 579 8.22 -16.03 3.35
N VAL A 580 7.32 -16.18 4.32
CA VAL A 580 7.53 -16.98 5.53
C VAL A 580 6.84 -18.34 5.44
N THR A 581 7.58 -19.42 5.71
CA THR A 581 7.06 -20.80 5.73
C THR A 581 7.69 -21.62 6.86
N ASP A 582 7.25 -22.85 7.04
CA ASP A 582 7.77 -23.83 7.99
C ASP A 582 8.94 -24.60 7.35
N ILE A 583 10.11 -24.66 8.03
CA ILE A 583 11.31 -25.31 7.46
C ILE A 583 11.06 -26.74 7.00
N ASN A 584 10.20 -27.49 7.73
CA ASN A 584 9.89 -28.89 7.45
C ASN A 584 9.14 -29.09 6.12
N ARG A 585 8.59 -28.01 5.54
CA ARG A 585 7.84 -28.04 4.28
C ARG A 585 8.26 -26.98 3.27
N ALA A 586 9.33 -26.22 3.54
CA ALA A 586 9.64 -24.96 2.86
C ALA A 586 9.68 -25.03 1.31
N ALA A 587 10.23 -26.11 0.74
CA ALA A 587 10.23 -26.32 -0.71
C ALA A 587 8.90 -26.92 -1.24
N ALA A 588 8.25 -27.78 -0.46
CA ALA A 588 7.08 -28.58 -0.89
C ALA A 588 5.72 -27.91 -0.61
N GLU A 589 5.66 -26.85 0.19
CA GLU A 589 4.43 -26.11 0.45
C GLU A 589 4.10 -25.17 -0.72
N LYS A 590 3.00 -25.44 -1.42
CA LYS A 590 2.60 -24.68 -2.62
C LYS A 590 2.26 -23.21 -2.32
N GLU A 591 1.71 -22.92 -1.14
CA GLU A 591 1.13 -21.60 -0.82
C GLU A 591 2.14 -20.44 -0.87
N PRO A 592 3.35 -20.51 -0.26
CA PRO A 592 4.44 -19.56 -0.51
C PRO A 592 4.75 -19.29 -1.99
N TRP A 593 4.77 -20.35 -2.81
CA TRP A 593 5.06 -20.24 -4.23
C TRP A 593 3.91 -19.65 -5.05
N GLU A 594 2.65 -19.93 -4.69
CA GLU A 594 1.48 -19.28 -5.32
C GLU A 594 1.30 -17.82 -4.89
N ILE A 595 1.68 -17.45 -3.66
CA ILE A 595 1.82 -16.04 -3.26
C ILE A 595 2.85 -15.35 -4.16
N LEU A 596 4.05 -15.93 -4.31
CA LEU A 596 5.10 -15.38 -5.17
C LEU A 596 4.64 -15.22 -6.64
N LYS A 597 3.98 -16.22 -7.23
CA LYS A 597 3.46 -16.17 -8.60
C LYS A 597 2.38 -15.11 -8.78
N SER A 598 1.36 -15.11 -7.91
CA SER A 598 0.20 -14.21 -7.97
C SER A 598 0.55 -12.74 -7.73
N ALA A 599 1.53 -12.48 -6.86
CA ALA A 599 2.02 -11.14 -6.57
C ALA A 599 3.15 -10.67 -7.52
N CYS A 600 3.73 -11.54 -8.35
CA CYS A 600 4.95 -11.23 -9.12
C CYS A 600 4.85 -9.97 -9.97
N SER A 601 3.73 -9.78 -10.68
CA SER A 601 3.50 -8.58 -11.50
C SER A 601 3.22 -7.32 -10.66
N LEU A 602 2.63 -7.47 -9.46
CA LEU A 602 2.39 -6.38 -8.50
C LEU A 602 3.67 -5.95 -7.78
N MET A 603 4.61 -6.86 -7.54
CA MET A 603 5.90 -6.61 -6.88
C MET A 603 6.97 -6.13 -7.86
N GLY A 604 7.00 -6.75 -9.05
CA GLY A 604 7.92 -6.47 -10.15
C GLY A 604 7.57 -5.18 -10.90
N ASN A 605 7.14 -5.31 -12.16
CA ASN A 605 6.90 -4.16 -13.04
C ASN A 605 5.80 -3.20 -12.53
N GLY A 606 4.77 -3.72 -11.87
CA GLY A 606 3.73 -2.92 -11.20
C GLY A 606 4.10 -2.36 -9.82
N GLY A 607 5.32 -2.64 -9.32
CA GLY A 607 5.73 -2.38 -7.95
C GLY A 607 7.04 -1.62 -7.79
N GLN A 608 7.71 -1.84 -6.66
CA GLN A 608 9.05 -1.31 -6.34
C GLN A 608 9.95 -2.36 -5.66
N CYS A 609 9.57 -3.64 -5.67
CA CYS A 609 10.27 -4.67 -4.91
C CYS A 609 11.67 -4.94 -5.49
N GLN A 610 12.71 -4.74 -4.67
CA GLN A 610 14.11 -4.92 -5.03
C GLN A 610 14.69 -6.26 -4.57
N GLN A 611 14.14 -6.84 -3.50
CA GLN A 611 14.61 -8.11 -2.92
C GLN A 611 13.46 -8.96 -2.38
N ILE A 612 13.63 -10.26 -2.47
CA ILE A 612 12.72 -11.28 -1.90
C ILE A 612 13.53 -12.13 -0.93
N HIS A 613 13.11 -12.14 0.33
CA HIS A 613 13.72 -12.97 1.37
C HIS A 613 12.76 -14.12 1.70
N PHE A 614 13.15 -15.35 1.38
CA PHE A 614 12.39 -16.56 1.70
C PHE A 614 12.85 -17.07 3.07
N ILE A 615 11.94 -17.11 4.04
CA ILE A 615 12.28 -17.28 5.46
C ILE A 615 11.67 -18.58 5.99
N CYS A 616 12.53 -19.57 6.15
CA CYS A 616 12.20 -20.88 6.70
C CYS A 616 12.22 -20.80 8.24
N THR A 617 11.05 -20.81 8.87
CA THR A 617 10.91 -20.69 10.33
C THR A 617 10.96 -22.05 11.04
N LYS A 618 11.13 -22.01 12.37
CA LYS A 618 11.10 -23.18 13.27
C LYS A 618 12.28 -24.13 13.07
N SER A 619 13.46 -23.60 12.68
CA SER A 619 14.72 -24.35 12.58
C SER A 619 15.21 -24.99 13.89
N ASP A 620 14.54 -24.75 15.01
CA ASP A 620 14.78 -25.38 16.31
C ASP A 620 14.03 -26.70 16.55
N VAL A 621 13.21 -27.13 15.59
CA VAL A 621 12.46 -28.39 15.61
C VAL A 621 13.25 -29.46 14.86
N ILE A 622 13.51 -30.58 15.53
CA ILE A 622 14.08 -31.81 14.95
C ILE A 622 13.32 -32.99 15.57
N GLU A 623 13.09 -34.03 14.78
CA GLU A 623 12.55 -35.32 15.24
C GLU A 623 13.68 -36.16 15.88
N ASP A 624 13.36 -36.96 16.89
CA ASP A 624 14.28 -37.88 17.60
C ASP A 624 15.58 -37.23 18.12
N SER A 625 15.45 -36.14 18.91
CA SER A 625 16.60 -35.35 19.39
C SER A 625 17.25 -35.82 20.71
N ASP A 626 16.70 -36.85 21.35
CA ASP A 626 16.78 -36.96 22.80
C ASP A 626 18.01 -37.75 23.33
N ASP A 627 18.66 -38.54 22.47
CA ASP A 627 19.93 -39.21 22.74
C ASP A 627 21.17 -38.39 22.30
N LEU A 628 20.97 -37.19 21.73
CA LEU A 628 22.05 -36.38 21.14
C LEU A 628 22.59 -35.31 22.09
N SER A 629 23.90 -35.02 22.01
CA SER A 629 24.48 -33.90 22.76
C SER A 629 24.00 -32.55 22.21
N ALA A 630 24.04 -31.50 23.04
CA ALA A 630 23.67 -30.15 22.61
C ALA A 630 24.51 -29.62 21.42
N ALA A 631 25.75 -30.10 21.26
CA ALA A 631 26.60 -29.78 20.12
C ALA A 631 26.14 -30.49 18.84
N ASP A 632 25.79 -31.77 18.94
CA ASP A 632 25.30 -32.59 17.82
C ASP A 632 23.93 -32.10 17.34
N VAL A 633 23.02 -31.76 18.27
CA VAL A 633 21.73 -31.12 17.96
C VAL A 633 21.96 -29.80 17.21
N ARG A 634 22.89 -28.95 17.65
CA ARG A 634 23.23 -27.70 16.95
C ARG A 634 23.82 -27.95 15.55
N ALA A 635 24.71 -28.93 15.41
CA ALA A 635 25.28 -29.30 14.11
C ALA A 635 24.22 -29.86 13.14
N LEU A 636 23.27 -30.66 13.66
CA LEU A 636 22.15 -31.21 12.90
C LEU A 636 21.18 -30.12 12.41
N ILE A 637 20.87 -29.13 13.26
CA ILE A 637 20.10 -27.94 12.84
C ILE A 637 20.80 -27.23 11.68
N LEU A 638 22.10 -26.93 11.81
CA LEU A 638 22.85 -26.21 10.77
C LEU A 638 22.94 -27.00 9.45
N LYS A 639 23.05 -28.33 9.52
CA LYS A 639 23.04 -29.23 8.35
C LYS A 639 21.69 -29.22 7.62
N GLU A 640 20.59 -29.39 8.35
CA GLU A 640 19.24 -29.38 7.77
C GLU A 640 18.84 -27.97 7.30
N ASN A 641 19.30 -26.90 7.97
CA ASN A 641 19.17 -25.53 7.49
C ASN A 641 19.81 -25.32 6.11
N SER A 642 21.05 -25.81 5.87
CA SER A 642 21.68 -25.69 4.53
C SER A 642 20.86 -26.42 3.48
N LYS A 643 20.54 -27.70 3.74
CA LYS A 643 19.73 -28.57 2.88
C LYS A 643 18.35 -27.97 2.56
N ALA A 644 17.72 -27.27 3.50
CA ALA A 644 16.47 -26.54 3.26
C ALA A 644 16.67 -25.34 2.32
N LYS A 645 17.72 -24.53 2.54
CA LYS A 645 18.06 -23.40 1.66
C LYS A 645 18.34 -23.84 0.23
N ASP A 646 19.10 -24.91 0.06
CA ASP A 646 19.50 -25.41 -1.25
C ASP A 646 18.31 -25.97 -2.04
N LYS A 647 17.38 -26.67 -1.37
CA LYS A 647 16.10 -27.07 -1.99
C LYS A 647 15.19 -25.89 -2.34
N VAL A 648 15.12 -24.86 -1.49
CA VAL A 648 14.32 -23.64 -1.79
C VAL A 648 14.90 -22.88 -2.99
N ARG A 649 16.22 -22.81 -3.12
CA ARG A 649 16.91 -22.28 -4.32
C ARG A 649 16.61 -23.13 -5.56
N GLU A 650 16.63 -24.46 -5.43
CA GLU A 650 16.30 -25.39 -6.52
C GLU A 650 14.86 -25.17 -7.03
N GLU A 651 13.87 -25.06 -6.13
CA GLU A 651 12.50 -24.74 -6.53
C GLU A 651 12.36 -23.34 -7.14
N PHE A 652 12.99 -22.31 -6.58
CA PHE A 652 13.01 -20.97 -7.19
C PHE A 652 13.64 -20.99 -8.60
N SER A 653 14.69 -21.80 -8.82
CA SER A 653 15.34 -21.92 -10.12
C SER A 653 14.41 -22.41 -11.24
N LYS A 654 13.34 -23.14 -10.90
CA LYS A 654 12.34 -23.68 -11.84
C LYS A 654 11.29 -22.63 -12.25
N LEU A 655 11.24 -21.48 -11.59
CA LEU A 655 10.20 -20.44 -11.76
C LEU A 655 10.57 -19.40 -12.83
N ASN A 656 10.83 -19.86 -14.05
CA ASN A 656 11.36 -19.06 -15.17
C ASN A 656 10.68 -17.68 -15.37
N LYS A 657 9.33 -17.58 -15.30
CA LYS A 657 8.65 -16.28 -15.45
C LYS A 657 8.99 -15.31 -14.31
N ILE A 658 9.09 -15.79 -13.06
CA ILE A 658 9.48 -14.97 -11.90
C ILE A 658 10.95 -14.53 -12.01
N LYS A 659 11.84 -15.40 -12.52
CA LYS A 659 13.25 -15.06 -12.77
C LYS A 659 13.46 -13.92 -13.79
N THR A 660 12.44 -13.56 -14.57
CA THR A 660 12.51 -12.35 -15.41
C THR A 660 12.41 -11.04 -14.62
N TYR A 661 11.76 -11.04 -13.45
CA TYR A 661 11.62 -9.84 -12.59
C TYR A 661 12.63 -9.85 -11.43
N PHE A 662 13.11 -11.03 -11.01
CA PHE A 662 13.95 -11.22 -9.82
C PHE A 662 15.13 -12.16 -10.12
N SER A 663 16.35 -11.61 -10.11
CA SER A 663 17.61 -12.36 -10.27
C SER A 663 17.88 -13.26 -9.04
N ASP A 664 18.78 -14.23 -9.19
CA ASP A 664 19.20 -15.07 -8.05
C ASP A 664 19.93 -14.28 -6.95
N GLU A 665 20.50 -13.11 -7.24
CA GLU A 665 21.04 -12.19 -6.23
C GLU A 665 19.95 -11.47 -5.43
N SER A 666 18.80 -11.20 -6.06
CA SER A 666 17.64 -10.57 -5.42
C SER A 666 16.83 -11.53 -4.54
N PHE A 667 17.06 -12.85 -4.65
CA PHE A 667 16.36 -13.90 -3.90
C PHE A 667 17.27 -14.54 -2.84
N GLN A 668 17.01 -14.26 -1.57
CA GLN A 668 17.83 -14.74 -0.45
C GLN A 668 17.04 -15.69 0.46
N VAL A 669 17.69 -16.74 0.98
CA VAL A 669 17.03 -17.74 1.84
C VAL A 669 17.63 -17.76 3.25
N PHE A 670 16.76 -17.53 4.24
CA PHE A 670 17.09 -17.49 5.67
C PHE A 670 16.42 -18.64 6.42
N THR A 671 17.08 -19.13 7.48
CA THR A 671 16.59 -20.23 8.34
C THR A 671 16.59 -19.78 9.79
N VAL A 672 15.40 -19.56 10.36
CA VAL A 672 15.23 -18.75 11.58
C VAL A 672 14.45 -19.45 12.69
N SER A 673 14.82 -19.14 13.93
CA SER A 673 14.06 -19.52 15.13
C SER A 673 13.86 -18.32 16.05
N SER A 674 12.66 -17.74 16.02
CA SER A 674 12.20 -16.77 17.02
C SER A 674 12.26 -17.32 18.45
N LYS A 675 12.04 -18.63 18.61
CA LYS A 675 12.05 -19.30 19.92
C LYS A 675 13.45 -19.33 20.51
N GLU A 676 14.44 -19.77 19.74
CA GLU A 676 15.81 -19.86 20.24
C GLU A 676 16.53 -18.51 20.26
N PHE A 677 16.21 -17.57 19.37
CA PHE A 677 16.72 -16.20 19.48
C PHE A 677 16.34 -15.53 20.81
N LEU A 678 15.09 -15.73 21.26
CA LEU A 678 14.55 -15.17 22.49
C LEU A 678 14.88 -15.99 23.77
N LYS A 679 15.32 -17.25 23.64
CA LYS A 679 15.55 -18.16 24.79
C LYS A 679 16.97 -18.74 24.90
N LYS A 680 17.76 -18.70 23.84
CA LYS A 680 19.17 -19.10 23.72
C LYS A 680 19.48 -20.45 24.39
N LYS A 681 18.74 -21.51 24.04
CA LYS A 681 18.92 -22.86 24.63
C LYS A 681 19.71 -23.82 23.73
N ARG A 682 19.34 -23.91 22.44
CA ARG A 682 19.95 -24.83 21.45
C ARG A 682 20.81 -24.12 20.40
N LEU A 683 20.59 -22.81 20.19
CA LEU A 683 21.24 -22.00 19.16
C LEU A 683 21.77 -20.68 19.76
N ASN A 684 22.92 -20.22 19.25
CA ASN A 684 23.40 -18.86 19.47
C ASN A 684 22.61 -17.89 18.57
N ALA A 685 22.69 -16.59 18.86
CA ALA A 685 21.93 -15.57 18.11
C ALA A 685 22.22 -15.63 16.59
N ASP A 686 23.49 -15.76 16.20
CA ASP A 686 23.89 -15.77 14.79
C ASP A 686 23.42 -17.02 14.03
N ASP A 687 23.33 -18.17 14.71
CA ASP A 687 22.82 -19.42 14.14
C ASP A 687 21.32 -19.31 13.76
N THR A 688 20.58 -18.42 14.43
CA THR A 688 19.16 -18.17 14.14
C THR A 688 18.93 -17.21 12.99
N GLU A 689 19.99 -16.60 12.44
CA GLU A 689 20.00 -15.62 11.36
C GLU A 689 19.12 -14.36 11.52
N ILE A 690 18.35 -14.24 12.60
CA ILE A 690 17.59 -13.02 12.95
C ILE A 690 18.51 -11.79 13.04
N PRO A 691 19.76 -11.85 13.55
CA PRO A 691 20.70 -10.73 13.44
C PRO A 691 20.95 -10.27 12.00
N LYS A 692 20.97 -11.17 11.01
CA LYS A 692 21.15 -10.82 9.58
C LYS A 692 19.95 -10.04 9.06
N LEU A 693 18.74 -10.43 9.47
CA LEU A 693 17.50 -9.69 9.16
C LEU A 693 17.49 -8.32 9.86
N GLN A 694 17.97 -8.23 11.10
CA GLN A 694 18.10 -6.96 11.82
C GLN A 694 19.11 -6.02 11.13
N SER A 695 20.29 -6.50 10.74
CA SER A 695 21.27 -5.72 9.96
C SER A 695 20.75 -5.33 8.58
N PHE A 696 19.92 -6.17 7.94
CA PHE A 696 19.24 -5.79 6.72
C PHE A 696 18.26 -4.62 6.94
N LEU A 697 17.45 -4.65 8.00
CA LEU A 697 16.56 -3.53 8.34
C LEU A 697 17.36 -2.27 8.70
N GLN A 698 18.49 -2.38 9.40
CA GLN A 698 19.41 -1.26 9.66
C GLN A 698 19.90 -0.62 8.35
N ASN A 699 20.24 -1.43 7.34
CA ASN A 699 20.66 -0.94 6.02
C ASN A 699 19.52 -0.33 5.19
N LEU A 700 18.26 -0.74 5.39
CA LEU A 700 17.09 -0.04 4.82
C LEU A 700 16.75 1.25 5.57
N ASN A 701 17.12 1.33 6.84
CA ASN A 701 16.84 2.45 7.75
C ASN A 701 17.89 3.57 7.65
N ASP A 702 18.77 3.54 6.63
CA ASP A 702 19.97 4.38 6.45
C ASP A 702 19.73 5.88 6.74
N SER A 703 20.00 6.27 8.00
CA SER A 703 19.82 7.62 8.54
C SER A 703 20.69 8.61 7.81
N HIS A 704 21.91 8.20 7.48
CA HIS A 704 22.93 8.99 6.80
C HIS A 704 22.36 9.63 5.53
N SER A 705 21.71 8.82 4.68
CA SER A 705 21.08 9.31 3.45
C SER A 705 20.03 10.40 3.68
N LYS A 706 19.28 10.37 4.79
CA LYS A 706 18.28 11.40 5.12
C LYS A 706 18.91 12.61 5.79
N THR A 707 19.84 12.39 6.72
CA THR A 707 20.56 13.45 7.43
C THR A 707 21.35 14.29 6.43
N LEU A 708 22.12 13.65 5.54
CA LEU A 708 22.86 14.33 4.48
C LEU A 708 21.95 15.12 3.53
N ASN A 709 20.81 14.56 3.09
CA ASN A 709 19.83 15.30 2.28
C ASN A 709 19.26 16.54 3.01
N TYR A 710 18.99 16.43 4.32
CA TYR A 710 18.51 17.58 5.11
C TYR A 710 19.59 18.64 5.29
N VAL A 711 20.82 18.23 5.59
CA VAL A 711 21.97 19.12 5.86
C VAL A 711 22.48 19.77 4.58
N SER A 712 22.55 19.05 3.45
CA SER A 712 22.80 19.62 2.10
C SER A 712 21.75 20.70 1.78
N GLY A 713 20.46 20.37 1.90
CA GLY A 713 19.38 21.33 1.66
C GLY A 713 19.42 22.55 2.59
N ALA A 714 19.81 22.38 3.86
CA ALA A 714 20.03 23.48 4.80
C ALA A 714 21.23 24.35 4.39
N TYR A 715 22.38 23.73 4.08
CA TYR A 715 23.60 24.39 3.64
C TYR A 715 23.39 25.24 2.37
N GLY A 716 22.65 24.71 1.39
CA GLY A 716 22.28 25.45 0.18
C GLY A 716 21.38 26.65 0.47
N ILE A 717 20.36 26.49 1.34
CA ILE A 717 19.47 27.61 1.71
C ILE A 717 20.23 28.70 2.46
N LEU A 718 21.16 28.36 3.35
CA LEU A 718 21.98 29.34 4.08
C LEU A 718 22.98 30.04 3.14
N SER A 719 23.60 29.29 2.23
CA SER A 719 24.45 29.86 1.16
C SER A 719 23.67 30.89 0.32
N LEU A 720 22.42 30.60 -0.05
CA LEU A 720 21.57 31.55 -0.76
C LEU A 720 21.28 32.83 0.04
N ILE A 721 21.00 32.72 1.34
CA ILE A 721 20.71 33.88 2.20
C ILE A 721 21.97 34.75 2.36
N GLN A 722 23.13 34.14 2.58
CA GLN A 722 24.40 34.85 2.70
C GLN A 722 24.81 35.51 1.37
N GLY A 723 24.74 34.77 0.26
CA GLY A 723 25.06 35.28 -1.08
C GLY A 723 24.11 36.38 -1.57
N ALA A 724 22.87 36.43 -1.08
CA ALA A 724 21.95 37.53 -1.32
C ALA A 724 22.32 38.81 -0.52
N SER A 725 22.95 38.64 0.65
CA SER A 725 23.36 39.73 1.55
C SER A 725 24.70 40.36 1.15
N CYS A 726 25.64 39.58 0.62
CA CYS A 726 26.92 40.07 0.12
C CYS A 726 26.78 40.82 -1.23
N ARG A 727 26.56 42.14 -1.18
CA ARG A 727 26.47 43.04 -2.35
C ARG A 727 27.70 43.95 -2.49
N GLU A 728 28.83 43.41 -2.92
CA GLU A 728 29.71 44.16 -3.83
C GLU A 728 29.21 43.99 -5.29
N VAL A 729 29.74 44.77 -6.23
CA VAL A 729 29.11 45.01 -7.54
C VAL A 729 29.35 43.85 -8.52
N ALA A 730 28.66 42.73 -8.30
CA ALA A 730 28.72 41.50 -9.09
C ALA A 730 28.20 41.70 -10.53
N SER A 731 29.09 42.07 -11.44
CA SER A 731 28.80 42.38 -12.85
C SER A 731 28.41 41.16 -13.69
N GLY A 732 28.78 39.94 -13.28
CA GLY A 732 28.55 38.71 -14.07
C GLY A 732 27.13 38.13 -14.03
N LYS A 733 26.24 38.60 -13.13
CA LYS A 733 24.93 37.97 -12.86
C LYS A 733 24.03 37.72 -14.10
N PRO A 734 23.96 38.60 -15.12
CA PRO A 734 23.19 38.33 -16.34
C PRO A 734 23.78 37.22 -17.21
N GLU A 735 25.11 37.10 -17.26
CA GLU A 735 25.80 36.05 -18.02
C GLU A 735 25.60 34.69 -17.34
N VAL A 736 25.78 34.63 -16.02
CA VAL A 736 25.52 33.41 -15.21
C VAL A 736 24.09 32.90 -15.42
N CYS A 737 23.09 33.80 -15.46
CA CYS A 737 21.71 33.41 -15.77
C CYS A 737 21.60 32.80 -17.18
N THR A 738 22.32 33.34 -18.15
CA THR A 738 22.26 32.89 -19.56
C THR A 738 22.93 31.54 -19.73
N ASP A 739 24.11 31.34 -19.13
CA ASP A 739 24.82 30.06 -19.09
C ASP A 739 23.99 28.97 -18.41
N LEU A 740 23.40 29.25 -17.23
CA LEU A 740 22.55 28.30 -16.51
C LEU A 740 21.29 27.94 -17.31
N GLU A 741 20.63 28.90 -17.94
CA GLU A 741 19.44 28.64 -18.76
C GLU A 741 19.77 27.87 -20.05
N GLU A 742 20.97 28.04 -20.63
CA GLU A 742 21.40 27.22 -21.76
C GLU A 742 21.74 25.78 -21.37
N HIS A 743 22.45 25.57 -20.26
CA HIS A 743 22.71 24.23 -19.73
C HIS A 743 21.40 23.53 -19.34
N MET A 744 20.47 24.22 -18.69
CA MET A 744 19.15 23.67 -18.37
C MET A 744 18.40 23.20 -19.63
N ARG A 745 18.44 23.96 -20.74
CA ARG A 745 17.84 23.53 -22.02
C ARG A 745 18.50 22.26 -22.58
N LYS A 746 19.83 22.20 -22.59
CA LYS A 746 20.59 21.01 -23.05
C LYS A 746 20.26 19.77 -22.22
N GLU A 747 20.18 19.90 -20.89
CA GLU A 747 19.83 18.80 -20.00
C GLU A 747 18.37 18.34 -20.14
N LEU A 748 17.42 19.28 -20.32
CA LEU A 748 16.02 18.94 -20.58
C LEU A 748 15.86 18.13 -21.86
N ASP A 749 16.64 18.43 -22.91
CA ASP A 749 16.65 17.65 -24.16
C ASP A 749 17.29 16.26 -23.96
N LYS A 750 18.37 16.14 -23.17
CA LYS A 750 18.93 14.83 -22.76
C LYS A 750 17.90 13.97 -22.02
N VAL A 751 17.11 14.56 -21.11
CA VAL A 751 16.04 13.85 -20.37
C VAL A 751 14.84 13.50 -21.27
N ARG A 752 14.52 14.36 -22.25
CA ARG A 752 13.39 14.14 -23.17
C ARG A 752 13.60 12.92 -24.08
N LYS A 753 14.79 12.77 -24.66
CA LYS A 753 15.06 11.76 -25.71
C LYS A 753 14.78 10.30 -25.26
N PRO A 754 15.29 9.80 -24.12
CA PRO A 754 14.99 8.43 -23.66
C PRO A 754 13.51 8.17 -23.38
N MET A 755 12.73 9.21 -23.06
CA MET A 755 11.27 9.09 -22.89
C MET A 755 10.51 8.97 -24.20
N GLU A 756 11.07 9.49 -25.30
CA GLU A 756 10.49 9.39 -26.64
C GLU A 756 10.85 8.04 -27.27
N GLU A 757 12.11 7.61 -27.14
CA GLU A 757 12.55 6.24 -27.49
C GLU A 757 11.73 5.18 -26.75
N ALA A 758 11.49 5.35 -25.43
CA ALA A 758 10.64 4.45 -24.66
C ALA A 758 9.15 4.50 -25.10
N TYR A 759 8.64 5.66 -25.51
CA TYR A 759 7.26 5.77 -26.02
C TYR A 759 7.08 4.99 -27.32
N GLU A 760 8.00 5.13 -28.28
CA GLU A 760 7.96 4.39 -29.55
C GLU A 760 8.09 2.87 -29.34
N ALA A 761 8.98 2.45 -28.44
CA ALA A 761 9.13 1.04 -28.06
C ALA A 761 7.85 0.48 -27.42
N PHE A 762 7.23 1.24 -26.50
CA PHE A 762 5.95 0.87 -25.88
C PHE A 762 4.81 0.80 -26.90
N GLU A 763 4.70 1.77 -27.80
CA GLU A 763 3.70 1.80 -28.88
C GLU A 763 3.80 0.53 -29.74
N LYS A 764 5.01 0.15 -30.15
CA LYS A 764 5.28 -1.06 -30.93
C LYS A 764 4.88 -2.34 -30.19
N CYS A 765 5.37 -2.53 -28.96
CA CYS A 765 5.08 -3.68 -28.11
C CYS A 765 3.59 -3.84 -27.78
N LEU A 766 2.91 -2.74 -27.44
CA LEU A 766 1.48 -2.76 -27.13
C LEU A 766 0.62 -2.98 -28.37
N SER A 767 1.00 -2.46 -29.55
CA SER A 767 0.25 -2.71 -30.79
C SER A 767 0.26 -4.20 -31.15
N GLN A 768 1.40 -4.88 -30.98
CA GLN A 768 1.50 -6.33 -31.16
C GLN A 768 0.64 -7.08 -30.12
N GLY A 769 0.69 -6.66 -28.85
CA GLY A 769 -0.14 -7.22 -27.78
C GLY A 769 -1.65 -7.07 -28.02
N VAL A 770 -2.10 -5.94 -28.58
CA VAL A 770 -3.51 -5.69 -28.94
C VAL A 770 -3.99 -6.70 -29.97
N GLU A 771 -3.23 -6.96 -31.03
CA GLU A 771 -3.64 -7.94 -32.06
C GLU A 771 -3.65 -9.38 -31.52
N GLN A 772 -2.65 -9.78 -30.71
CA GLN A 772 -2.67 -11.10 -30.07
C GLN A 772 -3.85 -11.26 -29.09
N SER A 773 -4.20 -10.19 -28.37
CA SER A 773 -5.35 -10.17 -27.45
C SER A 773 -6.67 -10.35 -28.21
N LYS A 774 -6.88 -9.63 -29.32
CA LYS A 774 -8.08 -9.77 -30.18
C LYS A 774 -8.27 -11.18 -30.72
N LEU A 775 -7.18 -11.87 -31.05
CA LEU A 775 -7.18 -13.25 -31.57
C LEU A 775 -7.40 -14.30 -30.47
N SER A 776 -6.86 -14.08 -29.27
CA SER A 776 -6.82 -15.12 -28.21
C SER A 776 -7.89 -14.98 -27.12
N CYS A 777 -8.49 -13.80 -26.95
CA CYS A 777 -9.39 -13.51 -25.83
C CYS A 777 -10.61 -14.43 -25.70
N GLU A 778 -11.16 -14.94 -26.82
CA GLU A 778 -12.30 -15.86 -26.79
C GLU A 778 -11.91 -17.23 -26.20
N SER A 779 -10.72 -17.74 -26.54
CA SER A 779 -10.19 -18.97 -25.94
C SER A 779 -9.82 -18.79 -24.46
N VAL A 780 -9.33 -17.60 -24.08
CA VAL A 780 -9.10 -17.24 -22.67
C VAL A 780 -10.43 -17.30 -21.90
N VAL A 781 -11.48 -16.64 -22.40
CA VAL A 781 -12.82 -16.65 -21.79
C VAL A 781 -13.38 -18.07 -21.69
N GLU A 782 -13.30 -18.85 -22.77
CA GLU A 782 -13.73 -20.25 -22.79
C GLU A 782 -13.03 -21.09 -21.70
N SER A 783 -11.71 -20.95 -21.57
CA SER A 783 -10.92 -21.68 -20.57
C SER A 783 -11.29 -21.35 -19.11
N VAL A 784 -11.79 -20.13 -18.86
CA VAL A 784 -12.25 -19.66 -17.54
C VAL A 784 -13.71 -20.04 -17.28
N LEU A 785 -14.56 -20.02 -18.32
CA LEU A 785 -15.99 -20.30 -18.20
C LEU A 785 -16.34 -21.80 -18.28
N TYR A 786 -15.48 -22.64 -18.86
CA TYR A 786 -15.70 -24.08 -19.03
C TYR A 786 -14.53 -24.92 -18.51
N PRO A 787 -14.14 -24.81 -17.21
CA PRO A 787 -13.06 -25.60 -16.65
C PRO A 787 -13.38 -27.10 -16.69
N SER A 788 -12.42 -27.90 -17.13
CA SER A 788 -12.56 -29.36 -17.21
C SER A 788 -12.66 -29.99 -15.81
N GLY A 789 -13.50 -31.03 -15.69
CA GLY A 789 -13.66 -31.82 -14.46
C GLY A 789 -14.53 -31.21 -13.36
N VAL A 790 -15.04 -29.98 -13.50
CA VAL A 790 -15.95 -29.36 -12.51
C VAL A 790 -17.42 -29.62 -12.89
N SER A 791 -18.24 -30.05 -11.93
CA SER A 791 -19.68 -30.26 -12.16
C SER A 791 -20.42 -28.91 -12.32
N GLY A 792 -21.48 -28.89 -13.13
CA GLY A 792 -22.22 -27.66 -13.43
C GLY A 792 -22.79 -26.95 -12.19
N GLY A 793 -23.20 -27.70 -11.16
CA GLY A 793 -23.65 -27.14 -9.88
C GLY A 793 -22.52 -26.45 -9.12
N GLY A 794 -21.38 -27.13 -8.93
CA GLY A 794 -20.22 -26.56 -8.25
C GLY A 794 -19.64 -25.34 -8.98
N PHE A 795 -19.61 -25.39 -10.32
CA PHE A 795 -19.10 -24.27 -11.11
C PHE A 795 -20.06 -23.06 -11.16
N HIS A 796 -21.38 -23.26 -11.06
CA HIS A 796 -22.33 -22.13 -10.95
C HIS A 796 -21.98 -21.22 -9.78
N ARG A 797 -21.71 -21.80 -8.60
CA ARG A 797 -21.31 -21.06 -7.40
C ARG A 797 -20.02 -20.28 -7.60
N ILE A 798 -18.99 -20.92 -8.18
CA ILE A 798 -17.71 -20.27 -8.50
C ILE A 798 -17.92 -19.10 -9.45
N LEU A 799 -18.67 -19.28 -10.55
CA LEU A 799 -18.93 -18.21 -11.52
C LEU A 799 -19.78 -17.08 -10.91
N LYS A 800 -20.76 -17.40 -10.04
CA LYS A 800 -21.54 -16.41 -9.30
C LYS A 800 -20.63 -15.56 -8.40
N CYS A 801 -19.69 -16.18 -7.69
CA CYS A 801 -18.67 -15.47 -6.92
C CYS A 801 -17.73 -14.63 -7.80
N VAL A 802 -17.34 -15.10 -9.00
CA VAL A 802 -16.55 -14.32 -9.97
C VAL A 802 -17.29 -13.04 -10.37
N VAL A 803 -18.58 -13.12 -10.75
CA VAL A 803 -19.32 -11.93 -11.22
C VAL A 803 -19.70 -10.97 -10.09
N LEU A 804 -20.02 -11.48 -8.89
CA LEU A 804 -20.23 -10.65 -7.70
C LEU A 804 -18.94 -9.94 -7.25
N ASN A 805 -17.76 -10.47 -7.60
CA ASN A 805 -16.45 -9.91 -7.26
C ASN A 805 -15.65 -9.43 -8.48
N ASN A 806 -16.34 -8.77 -9.42
CA ASN A 806 -15.74 -8.03 -10.54
C ASN A 806 -14.76 -8.87 -11.39
N GLY A 807 -15.05 -10.14 -11.65
CA GLY A 807 -14.20 -11.02 -12.45
C GLY A 807 -13.15 -11.80 -11.65
N THR A 808 -13.13 -11.71 -10.32
CA THR A 808 -12.14 -12.37 -9.45
C THR A 808 -12.79 -13.42 -8.53
N TYR A 809 -12.17 -14.60 -8.38
CA TYR A 809 -12.50 -15.56 -7.33
C TYR A 809 -11.23 -16.07 -6.64
N LYS A 810 -11.21 -15.97 -5.30
CA LYS A 810 -10.11 -16.43 -4.44
C LYS A 810 -10.59 -17.58 -3.52
N PRO A 811 -10.23 -18.84 -3.78
CA PRO A 811 -10.55 -19.96 -2.89
C PRO A 811 -9.77 -19.87 -1.57
N LYS A 812 -10.32 -20.45 -0.50
CA LYS A 812 -9.71 -20.46 0.84
C LYS A 812 -8.57 -21.47 0.96
N SER A 813 -8.63 -22.56 0.18
CA SER A 813 -7.61 -23.59 0.07
C SER A 813 -7.04 -23.68 -1.35
N GLY A 814 -5.74 -23.96 -1.46
CA GLY A 814 -5.01 -24.12 -2.74
C GLY A 814 -5.36 -25.36 -3.56
N THR A 815 -6.45 -26.06 -3.24
CA THR A 815 -7.03 -27.16 -4.04
C THR A 815 -7.71 -26.64 -5.31
N VAL A 816 -8.23 -25.41 -5.29
CA VAL A 816 -8.90 -24.76 -6.43
C VAL A 816 -8.00 -23.64 -6.97
N LYS A 817 -7.98 -23.46 -8.30
CA LYS A 817 -7.23 -22.35 -8.94
C LYS A 817 -7.92 -21.01 -8.67
N GLN A 818 -7.16 -19.97 -8.33
CA GLN A 818 -7.66 -18.60 -8.37
C GLN A 818 -8.08 -18.23 -9.80
N ILE A 819 -9.21 -17.52 -9.94
CA ILE A 819 -9.68 -16.97 -11.22
C ILE A 819 -9.54 -15.44 -11.14
N ASN A 820 -9.02 -14.80 -12.19
CA ASN A 820 -9.07 -13.35 -12.35
C ASN A 820 -9.16 -13.01 -13.84
N LEU A 821 -10.38 -13.02 -14.37
CA LEU A 821 -10.64 -12.85 -15.80
C LEU A 821 -10.06 -11.54 -16.35
N ASN A 822 -9.93 -10.49 -15.53
CA ASN A 822 -9.33 -9.22 -15.95
C ASN A 822 -7.81 -9.32 -16.14
N VAL A 823 -7.13 -10.18 -15.37
CA VAL A 823 -5.69 -10.49 -15.55
C VAL A 823 -5.51 -11.47 -16.70
N ASP A 824 -6.34 -12.50 -16.79
CA ASP A 824 -6.30 -13.49 -17.86
C ASP A 824 -6.56 -12.82 -19.24
N LEU A 825 -7.48 -11.86 -19.34
CA LEU A 825 -7.69 -11.03 -20.54
C LEU A 825 -6.55 -10.03 -20.80
N ALA A 826 -5.86 -9.54 -19.76
CA ALA A 826 -4.76 -8.60 -19.89
C ALA A 826 -3.42 -9.25 -20.26
N SER A 827 -3.29 -10.59 -20.14
CA SER A 827 -2.01 -11.30 -20.19
C SER A 827 -1.22 -11.03 -21.46
N TYR A 828 -1.88 -11.00 -22.62
CA TYR A 828 -1.24 -10.74 -23.91
C TYR A 828 -0.74 -9.29 -24.09
N LEU A 829 -1.30 -8.33 -23.35
CA LEU A 829 -0.79 -6.96 -23.29
C LEU A 829 0.34 -6.79 -22.28
N THR A 830 0.26 -7.46 -21.11
CA THR A 830 1.34 -7.41 -20.11
C THR A 830 2.58 -8.15 -20.59
N ASP A 831 2.41 -9.33 -21.18
CA ASP A 831 3.52 -10.17 -21.62
C ASP A 831 4.21 -9.59 -22.87
N SER A 832 3.52 -8.78 -23.70
CA SER A 832 4.15 -8.10 -24.84
C SER A 832 4.96 -6.86 -24.47
N ILE A 833 4.72 -6.26 -23.30
CA ILE A 833 5.42 -5.05 -22.81
C ILE A 833 6.41 -5.34 -21.67
N ASP A 834 6.32 -6.51 -21.02
CA ASP A 834 6.98 -6.78 -19.73
C ASP A 834 8.51 -6.69 -19.74
N GLU A 835 9.16 -7.03 -20.85
CA GLU A 835 10.61 -6.90 -21.00
C GLU A 835 11.03 -5.43 -21.17
N GLU A 836 10.33 -4.70 -22.05
CA GLU A 836 10.68 -3.31 -22.37
C GLU A 836 10.34 -2.37 -21.21
N PHE A 837 9.21 -2.60 -20.54
CA PHE A 837 8.85 -1.90 -19.31
C PHE A 837 9.93 -2.03 -18.23
N ARG A 838 10.54 -3.22 -18.11
CA ARG A 838 11.59 -3.51 -17.14
C ARG A 838 12.91 -2.80 -17.47
N LYS A 839 13.25 -2.69 -18.76
CA LYS A 839 14.41 -1.90 -19.23
C LYS A 839 14.21 -0.42 -18.94
N THR A 840 13.04 0.14 -19.25
CA THR A 840 12.74 1.57 -19.01
C THR A 840 12.65 1.90 -17.53
N PHE A 841 11.99 1.04 -16.74
CA PHE A 841 11.66 1.31 -15.33
C PHE A 841 12.08 0.18 -14.36
N PRO A 842 13.38 -0.14 -14.25
CA PRO A 842 13.86 -1.20 -13.35
C PRO A 842 13.48 -0.95 -11.89
N ASN A 843 13.45 -2.02 -11.10
CA ASN A 843 13.25 -1.90 -9.65
C ASN A 843 14.54 -1.51 -8.93
N GLU A 844 15.70 -1.90 -9.44
CA GLU A 844 17.03 -1.55 -8.93
C GLU A 844 17.30 -0.04 -8.95
N ARG A 845 18.02 0.47 -7.94
CA ARG A 845 18.14 1.92 -7.70
C ARG A 845 19.03 2.67 -8.71
N LYS A 846 19.88 2.01 -9.49
CA LYS A 846 20.95 2.65 -10.29
C LYS A 846 20.95 2.37 -11.81
N ASN A 847 20.17 1.41 -12.30
CA ASN A 847 20.49 0.71 -13.57
C ASN A 847 19.47 0.86 -14.73
N GLY A 848 18.78 2.00 -14.85
CA GLY A 848 17.79 2.24 -15.94
C GLY A 848 18.17 3.42 -16.83
N PRO A 849 17.87 3.44 -18.14
CA PRO A 849 18.25 4.54 -19.05
C PRO A 849 17.73 5.90 -18.58
N LEU A 850 16.46 5.98 -18.23
CA LEU A 850 15.81 7.20 -17.70
C LEU A 850 16.41 7.62 -16.36
N ASN A 851 16.55 6.68 -15.42
CA ASN A 851 17.10 6.95 -14.09
C ASN A 851 18.57 7.37 -14.16
N GLY A 852 19.34 6.81 -15.11
CA GLY A 852 20.74 7.16 -15.37
C GLY A 852 20.87 8.63 -15.76
N VAL A 853 20.18 9.04 -16.83
CA VAL A 853 20.22 10.44 -17.33
C VAL A 853 19.73 11.42 -16.25
N ILE A 854 18.70 11.08 -15.49
CA ILE A 854 18.22 11.92 -14.37
C ILE A 854 19.23 11.97 -13.23
N ASN A 855 19.91 10.87 -12.88
CA ASN A 855 20.94 10.88 -11.84
C ASN A 855 22.20 11.66 -12.27
N THR A 856 22.47 11.79 -13.57
CA THR A 856 23.56 12.60 -14.13
C THR A 856 23.17 14.06 -14.47
N PHE A 857 21.93 14.47 -14.23
CA PHE A 857 21.47 15.85 -14.50
C PHE A 857 22.34 16.86 -13.74
N SER A 858 23.02 17.76 -14.46
CA SER A 858 23.78 18.84 -13.84
C SER A 858 23.80 20.13 -14.65
N LEU A 859 23.85 21.27 -13.97
CA LEU A 859 24.01 22.60 -14.55
C LEU A 859 25.48 23.03 -14.63
N GLU A 860 26.42 22.09 -14.44
CA GLU A 860 27.88 22.30 -14.42
C GLU A 860 28.33 23.38 -13.40
N THR A 861 27.65 23.43 -12.25
CA THR A 861 27.82 24.46 -11.21
C THR A 861 29.27 24.66 -10.75
N GLU A 862 30.08 23.60 -10.71
CA GLU A 862 31.51 23.67 -10.34
C GLU A 862 32.35 24.47 -11.35
N ARG A 863 32.17 24.25 -12.66
CA ARG A 863 32.82 25.05 -13.72
C ARG A 863 32.36 26.51 -13.68
N LEU A 864 31.10 26.75 -13.30
CA LEU A 864 30.57 28.10 -13.12
C LEU A 864 31.16 28.78 -11.86
N ILE A 865 31.51 28.04 -10.80
CA ILE A 865 32.20 28.58 -9.61
C ILE A 865 33.61 29.02 -9.97
N GLU A 866 34.34 28.25 -10.78
CA GLU A 866 35.66 28.65 -11.29
C GLU A 866 35.58 29.95 -12.11
N LYS A 867 34.54 30.08 -12.95
CA LYS A 867 34.32 31.21 -13.87
C LYS A 867 33.76 32.47 -13.18
N TYR A 868 32.91 32.32 -12.17
CA TYR A 868 32.12 33.40 -11.56
C TYR A 868 32.09 33.34 -10.02
N LYS A 869 33.24 33.59 -9.39
CA LYS A 869 33.41 33.52 -7.93
C LYS A 869 32.49 34.48 -7.15
N ASP A 870 32.13 35.62 -7.74
CA ASP A 870 31.20 36.61 -7.18
C ASP A 870 29.73 36.13 -7.05
N VAL A 871 29.44 34.88 -7.44
CA VAL A 871 28.17 34.17 -7.17
C VAL A 871 28.35 32.74 -6.65
N GLU A 872 29.51 32.39 -6.08
CA GLU A 872 29.83 31.04 -5.58
C GLU A 872 28.75 30.48 -4.64
N LEU A 873 28.26 31.30 -3.70
CA LEU A 873 27.22 30.90 -2.73
C LEU A 873 25.86 30.60 -3.39
N GLN A 874 25.51 31.28 -4.48
CA GLN A 874 24.33 30.95 -5.28
C GLN A 874 24.53 29.66 -6.09
N LEU A 875 25.75 29.38 -6.57
CA LEU A 875 26.09 28.16 -7.28
C LEU A 875 26.11 26.92 -6.36
N ILE A 876 26.56 27.07 -5.12
CA ILE A 876 26.39 26.07 -4.05
C ILE A 876 24.90 25.77 -3.82
N PHE A 877 24.05 26.80 -3.72
CA PHE A 877 22.59 26.60 -3.63
C PHE A 877 22.04 25.79 -4.82
N PHE A 878 22.45 26.10 -6.05
CA PHE A 878 22.03 25.33 -7.22
C PHE A 878 22.45 23.86 -7.16
N LYS A 879 23.69 23.54 -6.71
CA LYS A 879 24.14 22.14 -6.55
C LYS A 879 23.22 21.34 -5.59
N THR A 880 22.83 21.92 -4.46
CA THR A 880 21.88 21.27 -3.52
C THR A 880 20.46 21.12 -4.10
N GLU A 881 20.05 22.05 -4.98
CA GLU A 881 18.78 21.96 -5.70
C GLU A 881 18.81 20.92 -6.83
N GLU A 882 19.96 20.66 -7.46
CA GLU A 882 20.17 19.52 -8.35
C GLU A 882 19.91 18.19 -7.61
N GLU A 883 20.60 17.94 -6.49
CA GLU A 883 20.43 16.75 -5.66
C GLU A 883 18.97 16.52 -5.25
N LYS A 884 18.30 17.60 -4.82
CA LYS A 884 16.89 17.61 -4.43
C LYS A 884 15.96 17.33 -5.60
N ILE A 885 16.17 17.91 -6.79
CA ILE A 885 15.31 17.64 -7.96
C ILE A 885 15.56 16.23 -8.51
N ARG A 886 16.80 15.74 -8.58
CA ARG A 886 17.13 14.34 -8.93
C ARG A 886 16.36 13.35 -8.03
N THR A 887 16.31 13.63 -6.73
CA THR A 887 15.56 12.84 -5.73
C THR A 887 14.04 12.89 -5.92
N ILE A 888 13.48 14.08 -6.16
CA ILE A 888 12.04 14.27 -6.41
C ILE A 888 11.60 13.56 -7.71
N LEU A 889 12.36 13.69 -8.80
CA LEU A 889 12.04 13.04 -10.08
C LEU A 889 12.10 11.51 -9.97
N ASN A 890 13.11 10.98 -9.27
CA ASN A 890 13.20 9.55 -8.93
C ASN A 890 11.95 9.07 -8.17
N GLN A 891 11.41 9.85 -7.24
CA GLN A 891 10.17 9.50 -6.52
C GLN A 891 8.95 9.53 -7.44
N ILE A 892 8.81 10.56 -8.29
CA ILE A 892 7.72 10.68 -9.27
C ILE A 892 7.70 9.46 -10.21
N ILE A 893 8.84 9.06 -10.76
CA ILE A 893 8.98 7.86 -11.61
C ILE A 893 8.53 6.60 -10.85
N ARG A 894 9.04 6.40 -9.63
CA ARG A 894 8.72 5.23 -8.79
C ARG A 894 7.23 5.13 -8.42
N GLU A 895 6.51 6.24 -8.31
CA GLU A 895 5.06 6.25 -8.09
C GLU A 895 4.25 6.10 -9.40
N ARG A 896 4.67 6.81 -10.45
CA ARG A 896 3.96 6.85 -11.73
C ARG A 896 4.07 5.54 -12.49
N LYS A 897 5.21 4.84 -12.44
CA LYS A 897 5.39 3.55 -13.14
C LYS A 897 4.32 2.51 -12.76
N LYS A 898 3.91 2.46 -11.49
CA LYS A 898 2.81 1.59 -11.02
C LYS A 898 1.49 1.90 -11.71
N LYS A 899 1.19 3.19 -11.88
CA LYS A 899 -0.04 3.71 -12.52
C LYS A 899 0.00 3.49 -14.04
N ILE A 900 1.17 3.53 -14.66
CA ILE A 900 1.37 3.16 -16.08
C ILE A 900 1.16 1.64 -16.24
N TYR A 901 1.88 0.80 -15.49
CA TYR A 901 1.78 -0.65 -15.63
C TYR A 901 0.38 -1.19 -15.35
N SER A 902 -0.24 -0.76 -14.24
CA SER A 902 -1.60 -1.20 -13.88
C SER A 902 -2.70 -0.63 -14.77
N SER A 903 -2.45 0.34 -15.66
CA SER A 903 -3.50 0.90 -16.51
C SER A 903 -4.05 -0.11 -17.54
N LEU A 904 -3.25 -1.10 -17.95
CA LEU A 904 -3.71 -2.15 -18.87
C LEU A 904 -4.87 -2.95 -18.25
N MET A 905 -4.57 -3.63 -17.13
CA MET A 905 -5.50 -4.49 -16.41
C MET A 905 -6.67 -3.71 -15.80
N THR A 906 -6.44 -2.50 -15.27
CA THR A 906 -7.56 -1.69 -14.71
C THR A 906 -8.45 -1.04 -15.78
N THR A 907 -8.00 -0.90 -17.03
CA THR A 907 -8.87 -0.48 -18.14
C THR A 907 -9.74 -1.64 -18.62
N ILE A 908 -9.18 -2.85 -18.70
CA ILE A 908 -9.94 -4.09 -18.96
C ILE A 908 -10.98 -4.34 -17.86
N GLU A 909 -10.60 -4.25 -16.58
CA GLU A 909 -11.55 -4.40 -15.46
C GLU A 909 -12.71 -3.40 -15.59
N LYS A 910 -12.43 -2.12 -15.89
CA LYS A 910 -13.45 -1.09 -16.12
C LYS A 910 -14.39 -1.42 -17.28
N ALA A 911 -13.85 -1.90 -18.41
CA ALA A 911 -14.66 -2.32 -19.56
C ALA A 911 -15.56 -3.52 -19.23
N MET A 912 -15.11 -4.43 -18.36
CA MET A 912 -15.85 -5.62 -17.94
C MET A 912 -16.87 -5.37 -16.81
N GLN A 913 -16.78 -4.27 -16.04
CA GLN A 913 -17.69 -3.96 -14.92
C GLN A 913 -19.18 -4.12 -15.24
N GLU A 914 -19.60 -3.62 -16.40
CA GLU A 914 -21.00 -3.61 -16.80
C GLU A 914 -21.51 -5.01 -17.18
N CYS A 915 -20.62 -5.87 -17.68
CA CYS A 915 -20.90 -7.29 -17.90
C CYS A 915 -21.09 -8.03 -16.58
N TYR A 916 -20.17 -7.85 -15.61
CA TYR A 916 -20.25 -8.51 -14.31
C TYR A 916 -21.54 -8.15 -13.57
N LYS A 917 -21.96 -6.87 -13.60
CA LYS A 917 -23.25 -6.43 -13.05
C LYS A 917 -24.44 -7.13 -13.71
N LYS A 918 -24.47 -7.20 -15.04
CA LYS A 918 -25.54 -7.88 -15.80
C LYS A 918 -25.59 -9.38 -15.50
N ALA A 919 -24.43 -10.04 -15.47
CA ALA A 919 -24.33 -11.45 -15.15
C ALA A 919 -24.76 -11.77 -13.69
N ALA A 920 -24.39 -10.92 -12.73
CA ALA A 920 -24.75 -11.10 -11.32
C ALA A 920 -26.26 -11.11 -11.05
N ILE A 921 -27.08 -10.45 -11.89
CA ILE A 921 -28.54 -10.40 -11.77
C ILE A 921 -29.20 -11.77 -12.03
N PHE A 922 -28.55 -12.71 -12.72
CA PHE A 922 -29.19 -13.98 -13.05
C PHE A 922 -29.28 -14.94 -11.85
N THR A 923 -30.50 -15.34 -11.52
CA THR A 923 -30.86 -16.27 -10.43
C THR A 923 -31.66 -17.46 -10.97
N GLY A 924 -31.64 -18.59 -10.25
CA GLY A 924 -32.50 -19.75 -10.55
C GLY A 924 -32.09 -20.56 -11.80
N PRO A 925 -32.99 -21.43 -12.32
CA PRO A 925 -32.69 -22.34 -13.42
C PRO A 925 -32.18 -21.62 -14.66
N GLY A 926 -31.05 -22.10 -15.21
CA GLY A 926 -30.39 -21.49 -16.37
C GLY A 926 -29.41 -20.35 -16.04
N SER A 927 -29.34 -19.85 -14.80
CA SER A 927 -28.43 -18.77 -14.38
C SER A 927 -26.98 -18.97 -14.85
N LEU A 928 -26.41 -20.18 -14.69
CA LEU A 928 -25.05 -20.51 -15.17
C LEU A 928 -24.87 -20.23 -16.67
N LYS A 929 -25.85 -20.59 -17.51
CA LYS A 929 -25.78 -20.34 -18.95
C LYS A 929 -25.91 -18.85 -19.23
N ASN A 930 -26.89 -18.18 -18.63
CA ASN A 930 -27.11 -16.75 -18.84
C ASN A 930 -25.89 -15.90 -18.43
N MET A 931 -25.18 -16.27 -17.36
CA MET A 931 -23.91 -15.65 -16.96
C MET A 931 -22.81 -15.86 -18.01
N ARG A 932 -22.65 -17.08 -18.53
CA ARG A 932 -21.67 -17.43 -19.57
C ARG A 932 -21.95 -16.69 -20.88
N ASP A 933 -23.15 -16.85 -21.44
CA ASP A 933 -23.62 -16.19 -22.66
C ASP A 933 -23.40 -14.65 -22.59
N THR A 934 -23.58 -14.04 -21.41
CA THR A 934 -23.39 -12.60 -21.19
C THR A 934 -21.91 -12.18 -21.18
N ILE A 935 -21.02 -13.00 -20.60
CA ILE A 935 -19.57 -12.74 -20.57
C ILE A 935 -18.95 -12.95 -21.94
N GLU A 936 -19.27 -14.06 -22.60
CA GLU A 936 -18.80 -14.39 -23.96
C GLU A 936 -19.20 -13.29 -24.94
N LYS A 937 -20.49 -12.92 -24.96
CA LYS A 937 -20.98 -11.85 -25.84
C LYS A 937 -20.30 -10.51 -25.55
N HIS A 938 -20.18 -10.11 -24.28
CA HIS A 938 -19.57 -8.81 -23.96
C HIS A 938 -18.11 -8.75 -24.40
N VAL A 939 -17.32 -9.81 -24.22
CA VAL A 939 -15.93 -9.84 -24.71
C VAL A 939 -15.88 -9.84 -26.23
N HIS A 940 -16.73 -10.62 -26.91
CA HIS A 940 -16.81 -10.62 -28.38
C HIS A 940 -17.16 -9.25 -28.96
N ASP A 941 -18.19 -8.60 -28.41
CA ASP A 941 -18.67 -7.28 -28.85
C ASP A 941 -17.65 -6.17 -28.55
N SER A 942 -16.88 -6.27 -27.45
CA SER A 942 -16.01 -5.19 -26.96
C SER A 942 -14.50 -5.34 -27.24
N LYS A 943 -13.99 -6.53 -27.57
CA LYS A 943 -12.54 -6.83 -27.64
C LYS A 943 -11.71 -5.80 -28.42
N ASN A 944 -12.20 -5.35 -29.57
CA ASN A 944 -11.51 -4.39 -30.42
C ASN A 944 -11.32 -3.02 -29.74
N ILE A 945 -12.30 -2.59 -28.95
CA ILE A 945 -12.29 -1.30 -28.23
C ILE A 945 -11.54 -1.45 -26.90
N MET A 946 -11.81 -2.53 -26.16
CA MET A 946 -11.26 -2.78 -24.82
C MET A 946 -9.71 -2.84 -24.82
N PHE A 947 -9.12 -3.61 -25.73
CA PHE A 947 -7.65 -3.74 -25.79
C PHE A 947 -6.98 -2.48 -26.34
N GLN A 948 -7.62 -1.80 -27.30
CA GLN A 948 -7.12 -0.52 -27.82
C GLN A 948 -7.12 0.56 -26.73
N GLN A 949 -8.22 0.71 -25.98
CA GLN A 949 -8.30 1.62 -24.84
C GLN A 949 -7.26 1.31 -23.75
N ALA A 950 -6.93 0.03 -23.53
CA ALA A 950 -5.87 -0.36 -22.60
C ALA A 950 -4.48 0.12 -23.07
N LYS A 951 -4.11 -0.12 -24.34
CA LYS A 951 -2.90 0.45 -24.97
C LYS A 951 -2.87 1.97 -24.79
N ASP A 952 -3.94 2.63 -25.23
CA ASP A 952 -3.99 4.10 -25.29
C ASP A 952 -3.90 4.71 -23.89
N LYS A 953 -4.53 4.10 -22.87
CA LYS A 953 -4.42 4.59 -21.49
C LYS A 953 -3.00 4.45 -20.94
N MET A 954 -2.27 3.40 -21.30
CA MET A 954 -0.86 3.22 -20.90
C MET A 954 0.05 4.26 -21.56
N LEU A 955 -0.06 4.45 -22.87
CA LEU A 955 0.72 5.44 -23.61
C LEU A 955 0.41 6.88 -23.15
N ASN A 956 -0.85 7.19 -22.86
CA ASN A 956 -1.23 8.48 -22.29
C ASN A 956 -0.61 8.70 -20.89
N GLN A 957 -0.57 7.68 -20.03
CA GLN A 957 0.11 7.77 -18.72
C GLN A 957 1.63 7.93 -18.84
N LEU A 958 2.27 7.29 -19.83
CA LEU A 958 3.70 7.48 -20.12
C LEU A 958 4.00 8.90 -20.64
N ARG A 959 3.18 9.42 -21.56
CA ARG A 959 3.32 10.80 -22.04
C ARG A 959 3.13 11.81 -20.92
N TRP A 960 2.13 11.60 -20.04
CA TRP A 960 1.95 12.40 -18.83
C TRP A 960 3.14 12.30 -17.86
N LEU A 961 3.87 11.18 -17.81
CA LEU A 961 5.11 11.09 -17.01
C LEU A 961 6.25 11.91 -17.63
N LYS A 962 6.39 11.92 -18.97
CA LYS A 962 7.35 12.80 -19.67
C LYS A 962 7.04 14.28 -19.40
N GLU A 963 5.78 14.67 -19.50
CA GLU A 963 5.30 16.03 -19.21
C GLU A 963 5.57 16.42 -17.74
N ASP A 964 5.16 15.58 -16.77
CA ASP A 964 5.31 15.80 -15.31
C ASP A 964 6.78 15.91 -14.88
N ILE A 965 7.71 15.19 -15.53
CA ILE A 965 9.15 15.27 -15.26
C ILE A 965 9.76 16.56 -15.82
N LEU A 966 9.51 16.87 -17.10
CA LEU A 966 10.09 18.05 -17.75
C LEU A 966 9.56 19.34 -17.11
N GLU A 967 8.24 19.45 -16.91
CA GLU A 967 7.63 20.59 -16.21
C GLU A 967 8.19 20.72 -14.78
N LYS A 968 8.31 19.61 -14.03
CA LYS A 968 8.80 19.68 -12.64
C LYS A 968 10.28 20.05 -12.57
N LEU A 969 11.11 19.61 -13.51
CA LEU A 969 12.51 19.98 -13.60
C LEU A 969 12.68 21.46 -13.95
N GLU A 970 12.16 21.86 -15.12
CA GLU A 970 12.21 23.23 -15.65
C GLU A 970 11.64 24.26 -14.66
N THR A 971 10.41 24.03 -14.16
CA THR A 971 9.75 24.99 -13.25
C THR A 971 10.34 25.02 -11.85
N THR A 972 11.19 24.05 -11.45
CA THR A 972 11.94 24.13 -10.20
C THR A 972 13.22 24.92 -10.41
N MET A 973 14.04 24.54 -11.41
CA MET A 973 15.30 25.21 -11.72
C MET A 973 15.10 26.67 -12.10
N GLN A 974 14.15 26.99 -13.00
CA GLN A 974 13.89 28.37 -13.42
C GLN A 974 13.38 29.27 -12.28
N LYS A 975 12.65 28.71 -11.30
CA LYS A 975 12.26 29.46 -10.07
C LYS A 975 13.48 29.73 -9.20
N SER A 976 14.33 28.74 -8.99
CA SER A 976 15.58 28.89 -8.25
C SER A 976 16.50 29.93 -8.91
N ILE A 977 16.61 29.94 -10.25
CA ILE A 977 17.35 30.97 -11.03
C ILE A 977 16.76 32.37 -10.83
N ASN A 978 15.45 32.52 -11.03
CA ASN A 978 14.79 33.83 -10.95
C ASN A 978 14.81 34.41 -9.52
N HIS A 979 14.76 33.57 -8.48
CA HIS A 979 14.78 34.03 -7.09
C HIS A 979 16.18 34.28 -6.53
N SER A 980 17.21 33.57 -7.00
CA SER A 980 18.59 33.74 -6.48
C SER A 980 19.40 34.81 -7.20
N LEU A 981 19.23 34.97 -8.53
CA LEU A 981 20.06 35.87 -9.34
C LEU A 981 19.32 37.11 -9.85
N LYS A 982 17.99 37.04 -10.04
CA LYS A 982 17.18 38.10 -10.70
C LYS A 982 16.23 38.85 -9.74
N THR A 983 16.45 38.78 -8.44
CA THR A 983 15.58 39.40 -7.42
C THR A 983 16.40 40.34 -6.54
N ASP A 984 15.93 41.59 -6.35
CA ASP A 984 16.69 42.60 -5.59
C ASP A 984 16.74 42.33 -4.09
N GLY A 985 17.97 42.20 -3.58
CA GLY A 985 18.31 41.70 -2.24
C GLY A 985 18.16 42.71 -1.11
N ASP A 986 17.00 43.37 -0.98
CA ASP A 986 16.68 44.18 0.20
C ASP A 986 16.20 43.28 1.36
N SER A 987 17.12 42.50 1.94
CA SER A 987 16.89 41.67 3.13
C SER A 987 18.21 41.36 3.83
N ILE A 988 18.60 42.22 4.77
CA ILE A 988 19.84 42.11 5.55
C ILE A 988 19.66 41.02 6.61
N LEU A 989 19.90 39.76 6.24
CA LEU A 989 19.91 38.64 7.17
C LEU A 989 21.29 37.97 7.16
N ASP A 990 22.17 38.48 8.03
CA ASP A 990 23.43 37.80 8.34
C ASP A 990 23.13 36.41 8.91
N VAL A 991 23.67 35.39 8.25
CA VAL A 991 23.63 33.98 8.67
C VAL A 991 25.04 33.36 8.63
N THR A 992 26.09 34.19 8.71
CA THR A 992 27.49 33.74 8.55
C THR A 992 27.85 32.65 9.57
N VAL A 993 27.36 32.78 10.81
CA VAL A 993 27.60 31.81 11.90
C VAL A 993 26.89 30.50 11.61
N GLU A 994 25.59 30.56 11.29
CA GLU A 994 24.77 29.39 10.97
C GLU A 994 25.27 28.67 9.71
N LEU A 995 25.77 29.42 8.72
CA LEU A 995 26.32 28.87 7.49
C LEU A 995 27.58 28.05 7.78
N GLU A 996 28.55 28.57 8.55
CA GLU A 996 29.75 27.81 8.91
C GLU A 996 29.46 26.65 9.88
N GLU A 997 28.49 26.79 10.80
CA GLU A 997 28.01 25.67 11.64
C GLU A 997 27.45 24.52 10.77
N VAL A 998 26.53 24.81 9.85
CA VAL A 998 25.91 23.80 8.98
C VAL A 998 26.89 23.24 7.94
N LYS A 999 27.80 24.05 7.41
CA LYS A 999 28.88 23.65 6.49
C LYS A 999 29.88 22.70 7.17
N LYS A 1000 30.25 22.96 8.43
CA LYS A 1000 31.05 22.03 9.23
C LYS A 1000 30.34 20.68 9.36
N HIS A 1001 29.06 20.68 9.69
CA HIS A 1001 28.26 19.44 9.78
C HIS A 1001 28.06 18.73 8.43
N TYR A 1002 27.96 19.48 7.33
CA TYR A 1002 27.92 18.91 5.98
C TYR A 1002 29.24 18.17 5.66
N ASN A 1003 30.38 18.80 5.92
CA ASN A 1003 31.70 18.19 5.71
C ASN A 1003 31.94 16.98 6.63
N GLU A 1004 31.45 17.03 7.88
CA GLU A 1004 31.48 15.90 8.83
C GLU A 1004 30.67 14.68 8.34
N LEU A 1005 29.63 14.89 7.52
CA LEU A 1005 28.84 13.81 6.92
C LEU A 1005 29.46 13.28 5.63
N MET A 1006 29.95 14.15 4.73
CA MET A 1006 30.61 13.74 3.48
C MET A 1006 31.86 12.88 3.74
N GLY A 1007 32.66 13.25 4.76
CA GLY A 1007 33.88 12.55 5.13
C GLY A 1007 35.02 12.67 4.10
N PRO A 1008 36.21 12.12 4.42
CA PRO A 1008 37.43 12.36 3.63
C PRO A 1008 37.57 11.51 2.37
N ASP A 1009 36.69 10.54 2.13
CA ASP A 1009 36.79 9.62 0.98
C ASP A 1009 36.03 10.15 -0.28
N GLU A 1010 35.01 11.03 -0.15
CA GLU A 1010 34.20 11.49 -1.30
C GLU A 1010 34.76 12.71 -2.07
N GLU A 1011 35.75 13.44 -1.53
CA GLU A 1011 36.46 14.52 -2.27
C GLU A 1011 37.31 14.01 -3.46
N THR A 1012 37.33 12.70 -3.71
CA THR A 1012 38.15 12.06 -4.77
C THR A 1012 37.35 11.47 -5.94
N LEU A 1013 36.04 11.77 -6.03
CA LEU A 1013 35.14 11.24 -7.06
C LEU A 1013 34.21 12.28 -7.73
N THR A 1014 34.57 13.56 -7.66
CA THR A 1014 34.01 14.64 -8.51
C THR A 1014 34.88 14.83 -9.76
#